data_AF-A0A2G2WKK5-F1
#
_entry.id   AF-A0A2G2WKK5-F1
#
_cell.length_a   1.000
_cell.length_b   1.000
_cell.length_c   1.000
_cell.angle_alpha   90.00
_cell.angle_beta   90.00
_cell.angle_gamma   90.00
#
_symmetry.space_group_name_H-M   'P 1'
#
loop_
_entity.id
_entity.type
_entity.pdbx_description
1 polymer ?
#
loop_
_entity_poly.entity_id
_entity_poly.type
_entity_poly.pdbx_seq_one_letter_code
_entity_poly.pdbx_strand_id
1 'polypeptide(L)'
;MKGKEDKVYRLRKALYGLKQAPRAWYGRIDDHLLGLGFEKSLSESTLYVKHNGIDILVVSIYVDDGQNEVFICQKKYAKKILKKFNREDCKEMSTPINQKEKLSKNDGAEKVEETYFRGLVSCLMYLTATRPDMLYVVSILSRFINVGLSSSLEHDSHLLKRGVVQQKYLEITRPLPFANLTPSCTLPILTHDFGNTMGLPPISVDYTPPEKCCWKHVVLQFNASCKGVHEYDRIAAVWLDGVDLFRTSTPEPTVNGVFWTVTKDVTRYSSLLVKENISLSVMLENLVDDVYTGVYHVNVTFLYYDIDAMGVPLSSRSNRKLRLVDDVFVDNRIRELHGKSVIIPKNTYKAVMEICVSFHGYDEFWYSNPPDSYIRANNLTSQRGHGAYREVLLNIDENLVGSVVPFPVIYPGGINPLYWDPVVSIGAFDHPSYDIELTPFLGVLLDGKSHFLWFKVVDCLPFWLVDANLHLWVDKQYTGSDCQVQAKIIDSGTPDLEKERSSDFEGLDGSCEVEMKRKSQYRGWVKSSAGNLTTTVSRQLKFKNKIKFHDKGNEKKVKQKVKEKIEISVESERGIKISHTRLKRKYPLTITTKSSKEDDGTISMLSELENELSEKRKWSEGDSGSCSSSLKNGQKCNGRMNVQDNVVVQGEATTEQSYSYNGEASSYSREITAANGRLIHDTANYFNLA
;
A
#
# COMPACT_ATOMS: atom_id res chain seq x y z
N MET A 1 -52.46 -31.69 8.29
CA MET A 1 -53.75 -31.86 7.59
C MET A 1 -54.85 -31.57 8.61
N LYS A 2 -55.85 -30.75 8.27
CA LYS A 2 -56.96 -30.45 9.20
C LYS A 2 -57.62 -31.76 9.66
N GLY A 3 -57.68 -32.01 10.97
CA GLY A 3 -58.24 -33.24 11.57
C GLY A 3 -57.30 -34.45 11.63
N LYS A 4 -56.00 -34.27 11.39
CA LYS A 4 -54.93 -35.26 11.62
C LYS A 4 -53.72 -34.57 12.26
N GLU A 5 -53.96 -33.74 13.26
CA GLU A 5 -52.93 -32.97 13.96
C GLU A 5 -51.90 -33.87 14.68
N ASP A 6 -52.25 -35.13 14.95
CA ASP A 6 -51.43 -36.17 15.55
C ASP A 6 -50.48 -36.87 14.57
N LYS A 7 -50.56 -36.56 13.27
CA LYS A 7 -49.72 -37.19 12.23
C LYS A 7 -48.67 -36.24 11.68
N VAL A 8 -47.46 -36.74 11.50
CA VAL A 8 -46.35 -36.04 10.84
C VAL A 8 -46.13 -36.58 9.42
N TYR A 9 -45.63 -35.73 8.51
CA TYR A 9 -45.26 -36.17 7.16
C TYR A 9 -43.95 -36.96 7.19
N ARG A 10 -43.94 -38.15 6.59
CA ARG A 10 -42.73 -38.97 6.43
C ARG A 10 -41.86 -38.38 5.32
N LEU A 11 -40.70 -37.84 5.70
CA LEU A 11 -39.71 -37.34 4.77
C LEU A 11 -39.10 -38.49 3.95
N ARG A 12 -39.17 -38.41 2.61
CA ARG A 12 -38.63 -39.45 1.69
C ARG A 12 -37.17 -39.22 1.29
N LYS A 13 -36.65 -37.99 1.38
CA LYS A 13 -35.24 -37.60 1.10
C LYS A 13 -34.82 -36.48 2.05
N ALA A 14 -33.54 -36.45 2.46
CA ALA A 14 -33.05 -35.43 3.38
C ALA A 14 -33.08 -34.01 2.74
N LEU A 15 -33.53 -33.02 3.51
CA LEU A 15 -33.54 -31.60 3.10
C LEU A 15 -32.38 -30.85 3.76
N TYR A 16 -31.68 -30.03 2.99
CA TYR A 16 -30.56 -29.21 3.46
C TYR A 16 -31.02 -28.28 4.60
N GLY A 17 -30.20 -28.14 5.65
CA GLY A 17 -30.54 -27.39 6.87
C GLY A 17 -31.22 -28.17 8.00
N LEU A 18 -31.63 -29.43 7.78
CA LEU A 18 -32.11 -30.32 8.85
C LEU A 18 -30.97 -31.16 9.44
N LYS A 19 -31.05 -31.50 10.73
CA LYS A 19 -30.07 -32.39 11.42
C LYS A 19 -29.83 -33.75 10.73
N GLN A 20 -30.74 -34.16 9.85
CA GLN A 20 -30.66 -35.42 9.10
C GLN A 20 -29.81 -35.31 7.82
N ALA A 21 -29.58 -34.11 7.28
CA ALA A 21 -28.84 -33.91 6.04
C ALA A 21 -27.34 -34.22 6.15
N PRO A 22 -26.61 -33.80 7.21
CA PRO A 22 -25.20 -34.18 7.39
C PRO A 22 -25.02 -35.69 7.50
N ARG A 23 -25.96 -36.38 8.15
CA ARG A 23 -25.94 -37.85 8.30
C ARG A 23 -26.17 -38.57 6.96
N ALA A 24 -27.09 -38.08 6.13
CA ALA A 24 -27.35 -38.65 4.81
C ALA A 24 -26.18 -38.43 3.84
N TRP A 25 -25.53 -37.26 3.92
CA TRP A 25 -24.33 -36.96 3.16
C TRP A 25 -23.16 -37.85 3.57
N TYR A 26 -22.90 -37.95 4.88
CA TYR A 26 -21.85 -38.79 5.42
C TYR A 26 -22.07 -40.26 5.05
N GLY A 27 -23.30 -40.78 5.15
CA GLY A 27 -23.62 -42.14 4.74
C GLY A 27 -23.30 -42.42 3.27
N ARG A 28 -23.57 -41.46 2.37
CA ARG A 28 -23.28 -41.63 0.94
C ARG A 28 -21.78 -41.69 0.63
N ILE A 29 -20.97 -40.95 1.38
CA ILE A 29 -19.51 -40.98 1.24
C ILE A 29 -18.92 -42.22 1.91
N ASP A 30 -19.44 -42.62 3.06
CA ASP A 30 -19.10 -43.87 3.74
C ASP A 30 -19.29 -45.05 2.78
N ASP A 31 -20.49 -45.18 2.20
CA ASP A 31 -20.81 -46.23 1.22
C ASP A 31 -19.88 -46.19 -0.01
N HIS A 32 -19.55 -44.99 -0.49
CA HIS A 32 -18.68 -44.82 -1.66
C HIS A 32 -17.23 -45.26 -1.37
N LEU A 33 -16.66 -44.83 -0.24
CA LEU A 33 -15.28 -45.18 0.13
C LEU A 33 -15.15 -46.66 0.47
N LEU A 34 -16.13 -47.24 1.17
CA LEU A 34 -16.19 -48.69 1.39
C LEU A 34 -16.27 -49.43 0.04
N GLY A 35 -17.08 -48.94 -0.90
CA GLY A 35 -17.18 -49.49 -2.27
C GLY A 35 -15.88 -49.39 -3.07
N LEU A 36 -15.01 -48.43 -2.76
CA LEU A 36 -13.68 -48.29 -3.36
C LEU A 36 -12.62 -49.16 -2.64
N GLY A 37 -13.00 -49.97 -1.66
CA GLY A 37 -12.10 -50.87 -0.94
C GLY A 37 -11.30 -50.20 0.18
N PHE A 38 -11.78 -49.07 0.72
CA PHE A 38 -11.25 -48.54 1.97
C PHE A 38 -11.89 -49.23 3.16
N GLU A 39 -11.13 -49.39 4.24
CA GLU A 39 -11.57 -49.86 5.54
C GLU A 39 -11.69 -48.70 6.52
N LYS A 40 -12.78 -48.65 7.26
CA LYS A 40 -13.03 -47.59 8.24
C LYS A 40 -12.22 -47.84 9.51
N SER A 41 -11.61 -46.79 10.06
CA SER A 41 -10.86 -46.90 11.29
C SER A 41 -11.76 -47.13 12.50
N LEU A 42 -11.38 -48.09 13.34
CA LEU A 42 -12.07 -48.38 14.61
C LEU A 42 -11.84 -47.27 15.66
N SER A 43 -10.80 -46.47 15.51
CA SER A 43 -10.44 -45.41 16.47
C SER A 43 -11.03 -44.04 16.12
N GLU A 44 -11.37 -43.80 14.85
CA GLU A 44 -11.97 -42.54 14.41
C GLU A 44 -12.95 -42.80 13.27
N SER A 45 -14.22 -42.48 13.53
CA SER A 45 -15.33 -42.72 12.59
C SER A 45 -15.16 -41.98 11.26
N THR A 46 -14.43 -40.87 11.22
CA THR A 46 -14.26 -40.07 10.00
C THR A 46 -13.06 -40.47 9.14
N LEU A 47 -12.36 -41.55 9.49
CA LEU A 47 -11.13 -41.98 8.84
C LEU A 47 -11.27 -43.33 8.15
N TYR A 48 -10.68 -43.42 6.95
CA TYR A 48 -10.70 -44.55 6.04
C TYR A 48 -9.27 -44.88 5.61
N VAL A 49 -8.93 -46.16 5.50
CA VAL A 49 -7.60 -46.65 5.14
C VAL A 49 -7.75 -47.67 4.03
N LYS A 50 -7.00 -47.50 2.94
CA LYS A 50 -6.90 -48.50 1.88
C LYS A 50 -5.47 -48.98 1.76
N HIS A 51 -5.30 -50.28 1.81
CA HIS A 51 -4.01 -50.93 1.59
C HIS A 51 -3.90 -51.35 0.12
N ASN A 52 -2.80 -50.98 -0.55
CA ASN A 52 -2.49 -51.46 -1.89
C ASN A 52 -1.05 -51.99 -1.91
N GLY A 53 -0.89 -53.25 -1.49
CA GLY A 53 0.43 -53.84 -1.29
C GLY A 53 1.18 -53.18 -0.13
N ILE A 54 2.28 -52.50 -0.44
CA ILE A 54 3.13 -51.81 0.54
C ILE A 54 2.65 -50.37 0.81
N ASP A 55 1.83 -49.83 -0.09
CA ASP A 55 1.34 -48.46 0.00
C ASP A 55 0.03 -48.40 0.79
N ILE A 56 -0.07 -47.40 1.67
CA ILE A 56 -1.24 -47.15 2.50
C ILE A 56 -1.80 -45.78 2.12
N LEU A 57 -3.05 -45.75 1.70
CA LEU A 57 -3.78 -44.52 1.42
C LEU A 57 -4.77 -44.25 2.57
N VAL A 58 -4.54 -43.17 3.30
CA VAL A 58 -5.37 -42.76 4.44
C VAL A 58 -6.18 -41.52 4.06
N VAL A 59 -7.50 -41.59 4.24
CA VAL A 59 -8.45 -40.52 3.94
C VAL A 59 -9.23 -40.18 5.20
N SER A 60 -9.11 -38.94 5.69
CA SER A 60 -9.88 -38.44 6.83
C SER A 60 -10.81 -37.33 6.35
N ILE A 61 -12.11 -37.44 6.61
CA ILE A 61 -13.13 -36.52 6.12
C ILE A 61 -13.71 -35.71 7.25
N TYR A 62 -13.59 -34.39 7.17
CA TYR A 62 -14.30 -33.47 8.06
C TYR A 62 -14.99 -32.41 7.22
N VAL A 63 -16.21 -32.03 7.61
CA VAL A 63 -16.98 -30.94 6.99
C VAL A 63 -17.04 -29.81 7.98
N ASP A 64 -16.65 -28.61 7.55
CA ASP A 64 -16.81 -27.35 8.28
C ASP A 64 -17.70 -26.42 7.45
N ASP A 65 -18.55 -25.62 8.11
CA ASP A 65 -19.59 -24.80 7.45
C ASP A 65 -19.03 -23.50 6.80
N GLY A 66 -17.76 -23.50 6.39
CA GLY A 66 -17.08 -22.36 5.80
C GLY A 66 -16.82 -22.55 4.30
N GLN A 67 -17.40 -21.66 3.48
CA GLN A 67 -17.05 -21.38 2.08
C GLN A 67 -16.76 -22.61 1.20
N ASN A 68 -17.80 -23.22 0.60
CA ASN A 68 -17.84 -24.00 -0.65
C ASN A 68 -16.63 -24.88 -1.09
N GLU A 69 -15.72 -25.28 -0.19
CA GLU A 69 -14.54 -26.08 -0.47
C GLU A 69 -14.41 -27.23 0.54
N VAL A 70 -13.79 -28.33 0.11
CA VAL A 70 -13.47 -29.48 0.98
C VAL A 70 -11.97 -29.45 1.27
N PHE A 71 -11.59 -29.26 2.53
CA PHE A 71 -10.20 -29.25 2.96
C PHE A 71 -9.90 -30.36 3.97
N ILE A 72 -8.69 -30.93 3.92
CA ILE A 72 -8.22 -31.90 4.90
C ILE A 72 -7.53 -31.12 6.03
N CYS A 73 -8.09 -31.15 7.26
CA CYS A 73 -7.56 -30.41 8.39
C CYS A 73 -7.60 -31.23 9.69
N GLN A 74 -6.46 -31.29 10.40
CA GLN A 74 -6.34 -31.93 11.71
C GLN A 74 -6.20 -30.92 12.86
N LYS A 75 -6.64 -29.66 12.71
CA LYS A 75 -6.52 -28.59 13.72
C LYS A 75 -7.09 -28.98 15.09
N LYS A 76 -8.26 -29.63 15.11
CA LYS A 76 -8.89 -30.11 16.35
C LYS A 76 -8.07 -31.22 17.01
N TYR A 77 -7.46 -32.08 16.20
CA TYR A 77 -6.58 -33.15 16.66
C TYR A 77 -5.25 -32.60 17.21
N ALA A 78 -4.63 -31.63 16.54
CA ALA A 78 -3.44 -30.93 17.05
C ALA A 78 -3.70 -30.27 18.42
N LYS A 79 -4.83 -29.56 18.57
CA LYS A 79 -5.25 -29.00 19.87
C LYS A 79 -5.46 -30.07 20.94
N LYS A 80 -6.04 -31.23 20.56
CA LYS A 80 -6.24 -32.36 21.48
C LYS A 80 -4.90 -32.97 21.93
N ILE A 81 -3.90 -33.05 21.05
CA ILE A 81 -2.54 -33.48 21.40
C ILE A 81 -1.90 -32.49 22.37
N LEU A 82 -1.92 -31.20 22.07
CA LEU A 82 -1.37 -30.15 22.95
C LEU A 82 -1.91 -30.25 24.38
N LYS A 83 -3.22 -30.42 24.49
CA LYS A 83 -3.90 -30.60 25.78
C LYS A 83 -3.57 -31.94 26.44
N LYS A 84 -3.52 -33.04 25.67
CA LYS A 84 -3.22 -34.39 26.18
C LYS A 84 -1.81 -34.48 26.79
N PHE A 85 -0.85 -33.73 26.27
CA PHE A 85 0.55 -33.77 26.71
C PHE A 85 0.96 -32.56 27.56
N ASN A 86 0.03 -31.71 27.99
CA ASN A 86 0.28 -30.47 28.73
C ASN A 86 1.35 -29.56 28.08
N ARG A 87 1.12 -29.19 26.81
CA ARG A 87 2.03 -28.37 25.99
C ARG A 87 1.37 -27.12 25.40
N GLU A 88 0.25 -26.67 25.97
CA GLU A 88 -0.53 -25.53 25.46
C GLU A 88 0.27 -24.19 25.51
N ASP A 89 1.27 -24.08 26.38
CA ASP A 89 2.05 -22.84 26.62
C ASP A 89 3.36 -22.74 25.82
N CYS A 90 3.67 -23.71 24.96
CA CYS A 90 4.94 -23.75 24.25
C CYS A 90 5.03 -22.70 23.12
N LYS A 91 6.25 -22.21 22.86
CA LYS A 91 6.57 -21.15 21.86
C LYS A 91 6.50 -21.69 20.42
N GLU A 92 6.20 -20.85 19.44
CA GLU A 92 6.16 -21.25 18.02
C GLU A 92 7.52 -21.08 17.34
N MET A 93 7.93 -22.05 16.48
CA MET A 93 9.18 -21.97 15.71
C MET A 93 8.97 -22.26 14.22
N SER A 94 9.76 -21.59 13.36
CA SER A 94 9.67 -21.70 11.88
C SER A 94 10.35 -22.95 11.32
N THR A 95 11.36 -23.49 12.00
CA THR A 95 12.11 -24.68 11.59
C THR A 95 11.91 -25.80 12.62
N PRO A 96 11.30 -26.94 12.24
CA PRO A 96 11.04 -28.08 13.13
C PRO A 96 12.29 -28.67 13.82
N ILE A 97 13.45 -28.65 13.16
CA ILE A 97 14.77 -29.05 13.70
C ILE A 97 15.87 -28.43 12.81
N ASN A 98 17.07 -28.20 13.33
CA ASN A 98 18.22 -27.87 12.50
C ASN A 98 18.72 -29.15 11.78
N GLN A 99 18.84 -29.12 10.44
CA GLN A 99 19.23 -30.31 9.66
C GLN A 99 20.63 -30.86 9.99
N LYS A 100 21.50 -30.06 10.64
CA LYS A 100 22.84 -30.47 11.07
C LYS A 100 22.89 -31.03 12.50
N GLU A 101 21.76 -31.07 13.20
CA GLU A 101 21.67 -31.49 14.60
C GLU A 101 21.64 -33.02 14.71
N LYS A 102 22.58 -33.59 15.48
CA LYS A 102 22.72 -35.05 15.67
C LYS A 102 22.23 -35.44 17.05
N LEU A 103 21.02 -36.01 17.12
CA LEU A 103 20.51 -36.61 18.36
C LEU A 103 21.33 -37.87 18.72
N SER A 104 21.78 -37.94 19.97
CA SER A 104 22.53 -39.08 20.52
C SER A 104 21.68 -39.82 21.56
N LYS A 105 21.82 -41.15 21.64
CA LYS A 105 21.16 -41.95 22.69
C LYS A 105 21.72 -41.68 24.09
N ASN A 106 22.93 -41.12 24.16
CA ASN A 106 23.65 -40.79 25.38
C ASN A 106 24.09 -39.31 25.30
N ASP A 107 23.13 -38.38 25.31
CA ASP A 107 23.38 -36.94 25.27
C ASP A 107 23.54 -36.31 26.68
N GLY A 108 23.41 -37.13 27.74
CA GLY A 108 23.51 -36.68 29.13
C GLY A 108 22.22 -36.02 29.66
N ALA A 109 21.15 -35.96 28.87
CA ALA A 109 19.88 -35.37 29.27
C ALA A 109 19.03 -36.35 30.11
N GLU A 110 18.12 -35.81 30.93
CA GLU A 110 17.20 -36.63 31.74
C GLU A 110 16.31 -37.50 30.83
N LYS A 111 16.16 -38.77 31.22
CA LYS A 111 15.33 -39.71 30.46
C LYS A 111 13.85 -39.47 30.72
N VAL A 112 13.08 -39.38 29.63
CA VAL A 112 11.62 -39.28 29.63
C VAL A 112 11.03 -40.67 29.74
N GLU A 113 9.90 -40.79 30.42
CA GLU A 113 9.13 -42.03 30.50
C GLU A 113 8.77 -42.55 29.09
N GLU A 114 9.20 -43.77 28.76
CA GLU A 114 9.12 -44.32 27.40
C GLU A 114 7.67 -44.40 26.87
N THR A 115 6.71 -44.68 27.74
CA THR A 115 5.29 -44.75 27.39
C THR A 115 4.74 -43.39 26.97
N TYR A 116 5.09 -42.33 27.71
CA TYR A 116 4.77 -40.95 27.37
C TYR A 116 5.36 -40.53 26.02
N PHE A 117 6.65 -40.79 25.80
CA PHE A 117 7.35 -40.41 24.57
C PHE A 117 6.83 -41.18 23.34
N ARG A 118 6.64 -42.50 23.48
CA ARG A 118 6.03 -43.34 22.44
C ARG A 118 4.61 -42.89 22.08
N GLY A 119 3.83 -42.52 23.10
CA GLY A 119 2.48 -41.99 22.91
C GLY A 119 2.45 -40.66 22.14
N LEU A 120 3.40 -39.77 22.40
CA LEU A 120 3.54 -38.48 21.73
C LEU A 120 3.97 -38.64 20.27
N VAL A 121 5.05 -39.39 20.01
CA VAL A 121 5.53 -39.66 18.65
C VAL A 121 4.46 -40.35 17.81
N SER A 122 3.71 -41.29 18.38
CA SER A 122 2.58 -41.94 17.69
C SER A 122 1.48 -40.95 17.31
N CYS A 123 1.18 -39.96 18.16
CA CYS A 123 0.23 -38.90 17.84
C CYS A 123 0.78 -37.93 16.77
N LEU A 124 2.08 -37.64 16.79
CA LEU A 124 2.73 -36.76 15.79
C LEU A 124 2.84 -37.43 14.41
N MET A 125 3.08 -38.75 14.35
CA MET A 125 3.01 -39.52 13.10
C MET A 125 1.67 -39.35 12.40
N TYR A 126 0.57 -39.30 13.16
CA TYR A 126 -0.76 -39.08 12.61
C TYR A 126 -0.97 -37.64 12.11
N LEU A 127 -0.28 -36.65 12.68
CA LEU A 127 -0.31 -35.26 12.19
C LEU A 127 0.44 -35.08 10.86
N THR A 128 1.41 -35.95 10.53
CA THR A 128 2.16 -35.84 9.26
C THR A 128 1.27 -35.95 8.02
N ALA A 129 0.10 -36.59 8.13
CA ALA A 129 -0.88 -36.70 7.04
C ALA A 129 -1.44 -35.34 6.56
N THR A 130 -1.41 -34.30 7.41
CA THR A 130 -1.78 -32.92 7.04
C THR A 130 -0.65 -31.90 7.25
N ARG A 131 0.51 -32.36 7.74
CA ARG A 131 1.71 -31.57 8.05
C ARG A 131 2.98 -32.27 7.53
N PRO A 132 3.17 -32.35 6.19
CA PRO A 132 4.33 -33.01 5.60
C PRO A 132 5.66 -32.32 5.99
N ASP A 133 5.61 -31.05 6.37
CA ASP A 133 6.74 -30.28 6.89
C ASP A 133 7.34 -30.86 8.19
N MET A 134 6.54 -31.60 8.98
CA MET A 134 7.00 -32.26 10.20
C MET A 134 7.56 -33.67 9.96
N LEU A 135 7.40 -34.21 8.75
CA LEU A 135 7.67 -35.62 8.44
C LEU A 135 9.13 -35.98 8.71
N TYR A 136 10.07 -35.10 8.35
CA TYR A 136 11.50 -35.28 8.64
C TYR A 136 11.77 -35.43 10.15
N VAL A 137 11.25 -34.52 10.96
CA VAL A 137 11.47 -34.50 12.41
C VAL A 137 10.82 -35.68 13.09
N VAL A 138 9.57 -35.98 12.75
CA VAL A 138 8.85 -37.15 13.28
C VAL A 138 9.57 -38.44 12.89
N SER A 139 10.15 -38.52 11.68
CA SER A 139 10.97 -39.67 11.28
C SER A 139 12.24 -39.83 12.12
N ILE A 140 12.89 -38.73 12.50
CA ILE A 140 14.08 -38.75 13.36
C ILE A 140 13.69 -39.18 14.77
N LEU A 141 12.66 -38.56 15.35
CA LEU A 141 12.17 -38.84 16.69
C LEU A 141 11.69 -40.29 16.84
N SER A 142 11.10 -40.87 15.80
CA SER A 142 10.67 -42.28 15.80
C SER A 142 11.81 -43.28 16.06
N ARG A 143 13.06 -42.92 15.72
CA ARG A 143 14.25 -43.76 15.94
C ARG A 143 14.65 -43.86 17.41
N PHE A 144 14.08 -43.02 18.27
CA PHE A 144 14.40 -42.92 19.71
C PHE A 144 13.24 -43.33 20.63
N ILE A 145 12.19 -43.95 20.08
CA ILE A 145 10.99 -44.40 20.81
C ILE A 145 11.30 -45.30 22.04
N ASN A 146 12.45 -45.98 22.04
CA ASN A 146 12.87 -46.91 23.10
C ASN A 146 13.92 -46.33 24.06
N VAL A 147 14.18 -45.02 24.01
CA VAL A 147 15.25 -44.38 24.82
C VAL A 147 14.76 -43.15 25.60
N GLY A 148 13.69 -42.47 25.13
CA GLY A 148 13.02 -41.37 25.83
C GLY A 148 13.95 -40.20 26.16
N LEU A 149 14.20 -39.29 25.22
CA LEU A 149 15.09 -38.14 25.39
C LEU A 149 14.31 -36.87 25.79
N SER A 150 14.77 -36.10 26.77
CA SER A 150 14.15 -34.82 27.16
C SER A 150 14.44 -33.69 26.17
N SER A 151 15.60 -33.71 25.52
CA SER A 151 15.98 -32.81 24.41
C SER A 151 15.02 -32.90 23.21
N SER A 152 14.37 -34.05 23.00
CA SER A 152 13.32 -34.20 21.97
C SER A 152 11.97 -33.55 22.32
N LEU A 153 11.65 -33.34 23.61
CA LEU A 153 10.34 -32.81 24.03
C LEU A 153 10.19 -31.30 23.86
N GLU A 154 11.29 -30.54 23.85
CA GLU A 154 11.26 -29.11 23.51
C GLU A 154 10.78 -28.96 22.06
N HIS A 155 11.40 -29.70 21.13
CA HIS A 155 11.04 -29.75 19.72
C HIS A 155 9.57 -30.13 19.46
N ASP A 156 9.02 -31.11 20.18
CA ASP A 156 7.64 -31.59 20.02
C ASP A 156 6.57 -30.52 20.28
N SER A 157 6.87 -29.60 21.18
CA SER A 157 5.94 -28.59 21.64
C SER A 157 5.85 -27.36 20.73
N HIS A 158 6.88 -27.15 19.91
CA HIS A 158 7.00 -26.05 18.96
C HIS A 158 6.23 -26.27 17.63
N LEU A 159 5.88 -27.52 17.32
CA LEU A 159 5.29 -27.93 16.04
C LEU A 159 3.77 -27.72 15.93
N LEU A 160 3.10 -27.56 17.07
CA LEU A 160 1.66 -27.77 17.21
C LEU A 160 0.79 -26.48 17.13
N LYS A 161 1.40 -25.29 17.02
CA LYS A 161 0.69 -23.99 17.06
C LYS A 161 0.59 -23.19 15.75
N ARG A 162 0.99 -23.73 14.59
CA ARG A 162 0.82 -23.01 13.31
C ARG A 162 -0.66 -22.95 12.89
N GLY A 163 -1.36 -21.91 13.33
CA GLY A 163 -2.62 -21.46 12.73
C GLY A 163 -2.31 -20.63 11.48
N VAL A 164 -2.96 -20.95 10.36
CA VAL A 164 -2.94 -20.12 9.15
C VAL A 164 -3.63 -18.80 9.47
N VAL A 165 -2.86 -17.75 9.77
CA VAL A 165 -3.38 -16.39 9.93
C VAL A 165 -2.71 -15.56 8.85
N GLN A 166 -3.52 -15.00 7.94
CA GLN A 166 -3.03 -14.04 6.95
C GLN A 166 -2.35 -12.89 7.67
N GLN A 167 -1.24 -12.39 7.14
CA GLN A 167 -0.47 -11.32 7.76
C GLN A 167 -1.04 -9.96 7.39
N LYS A 168 -1.32 -9.13 8.40
CA LYS A 168 -1.77 -7.75 8.18
C LYS A 168 -0.59 -6.87 7.83
N TYR A 169 -0.63 -6.21 6.68
CA TYR A 169 0.29 -5.15 6.30
C TYR A 169 -0.30 -3.78 6.61
N LEU A 170 0.56 -2.82 6.92
CA LEU A 170 0.16 -1.49 7.37
C LEU A 170 1.12 -0.40 6.90
N GLU A 171 0.55 0.73 6.49
CA GLU A 171 1.24 2.01 6.40
C GLU A 171 0.87 2.86 7.62
N ILE A 172 1.86 3.52 8.21
CA ILE A 172 1.63 4.39 9.37
C ILE A 172 1.20 5.78 8.93
N THR A 173 -0.08 6.07 9.13
CA THR A 173 -0.71 7.37 8.94
C THR A 173 -1.51 7.79 10.16
N ARG A 174 -1.92 9.06 10.24
CA ARG A 174 -2.86 9.51 11.27
C ARG A 174 -4.23 8.93 10.95
N PRO A 175 -4.90 8.25 11.90
CA PRO A 175 -6.31 7.88 11.74
C PRO A 175 -7.16 9.11 11.41
N LEU A 176 -8.20 8.91 10.61
CA LEU A 176 -9.20 9.96 10.41
C LEU A 176 -9.83 10.32 11.77
N PRO A 177 -10.11 11.60 12.06
CA PRO A 177 -10.64 12.03 13.37
C PRO A 177 -11.94 11.30 13.79
N PHE A 178 -12.64 10.76 12.80
CA PHE A 178 -13.92 10.08 12.91
C PHE A 178 -13.86 8.60 12.52
N ALA A 179 -12.65 8.02 12.42
CA ALA A 179 -12.48 6.61 12.04
C ALA A 179 -13.16 5.63 13.01
N ASN A 180 -13.35 6.03 14.27
CA ASN A 180 -14.03 5.22 15.30
C ASN A 180 -15.55 5.41 15.33
N LEU A 181 -16.09 6.34 14.52
CA LEU A 181 -17.52 6.57 14.44
C LEU A 181 -18.16 5.61 13.43
N THR A 182 -19.43 5.29 13.65
CA THR A 182 -20.23 4.55 12.66
C THR A 182 -20.57 5.48 11.49
N PRO A 183 -20.32 5.08 10.24
CA PRO A 183 -20.78 5.84 9.07
C PRO A 183 -22.31 5.99 9.08
N SER A 184 -22.80 7.15 8.66
CA SER A 184 -24.22 7.40 8.41
C SER A 184 -24.75 6.48 7.31
N CYS A 185 -23.94 6.27 6.25
CA CYS A 185 -24.24 5.33 5.17
C CYS A 185 -22.97 4.62 4.71
N THR A 186 -23.13 3.41 4.19
CA THR A 186 -22.04 2.60 3.63
C THR A 186 -22.46 2.12 2.25
N LEU A 187 -21.60 2.34 1.25
CA LEU A 187 -21.82 1.94 -0.14
C LEU A 187 -20.66 1.03 -0.58
N PRO A 188 -20.80 -0.30 -0.43
CA PRO A 188 -19.92 -1.26 -1.10
C PRO A 188 -20.17 -1.16 -2.61
N ILE A 189 -19.14 -0.92 -3.40
CA ILE A 189 -19.29 -0.62 -4.83
C ILE A 189 -18.57 -1.60 -5.74
N LEU A 190 -17.44 -2.16 -5.30
CA LEU A 190 -16.71 -3.16 -6.06
C LEU A 190 -16.21 -4.28 -5.16
N THR A 191 -16.43 -5.52 -5.58
CA THR A 191 -15.73 -6.71 -5.11
C THR A 191 -15.22 -7.42 -6.35
N HIS A 192 -13.89 -7.55 -6.48
CA HIS A 192 -13.29 -8.09 -7.69
C HIS A 192 -11.97 -8.82 -7.41
N ASP A 193 -11.69 -9.84 -8.23
CA ASP A 193 -10.48 -10.65 -8.17
C ASP A 193 -9.56 -10.26 -9.35
N PHE A 194 -8.39 -9.69 -9.03
CA PHE A 194 -7.40 -9.25 -10.00
C PHE A 194 -6.31 -10.32 -10.16
N GLY A 195 -6.47 -11.18 -11.18
CA GLY A 195 -5.50 -12.21 -11.55
C GLY A 195 -4.64 -11.80 -12.76
N ASN A 196 -5.21 -11.92 -13.97
CA ASN A 196 -4.54 -11.60 -15.24
C ASN A 196 -5.07 -10.29 -15.83
N THR A 197 -4.70 -9.17 -15.20
CA THR A 197 -5.23 -7.83 -15.51
C THR A 197 -4.17 -6.88 -16.07
N MET A 198 -2.90 -7.29 -16.12
CA MET A 198 -1.81 -6.51 -16.70
C MET A 198 -2.10 -6.16 -18.17
N GLY A 199 -2.02 -4.87 -18.51
CA GLY A 199 -2.30 -4.36 -19.86
C GLY A 199 -3.78 -4.35 -20.27
N LEU A 200 -4.70 -4.80 -19.40
CA LEU A 200 -6.14 -4.70 -19.62
C LEU A 200 -6.68 -3.34 -19.14
N PRO A 201 -7.80 -2.85 -19.70
CA PRO A 201 -8.44 -1.64 -19.18
C PRO A 201 -8.90 -1.84 -17.71
N PRO A 202 -9.00 -0.76 -16.93
CA PRO A 202 -9.56 -0.82 -15.57
C PRO A 202 -10.96 -1.44 -15.56
N ILE A 203 -11.29 -2.15 -14.48
CA ILE A 203 -12.67 -2.65 -14.28
C ILE A 203 -13.57 -1.49 -13.86
N SER A 204 -14.70 -1.34 -14.53
CA SER A 204 -15.64 -0.23 -14.29
C SER A 204 -16.99 -0.74 -13.79
N VAL A 205 -17.58 -0.03 -12.83
CA VAL A 205 -18.93 -0.25 -12.30
C VAL A 205 -19.67 1.08 -12.19
N ASP A 206 -21.00 1.04 -12.20
CA ASP A 206 -21.81 2.25 -12.02
C ASP A 206 -21.78 2.71 -10.56
N TYR A 207 -21.65 4.01 -10.37
CA TYR A 207 -21.71 4.71 -9.10
C TYR A 207 -22.94 5.62 -9.05
N THR A 208 -23.70 5.45 -7.99
CA THR A 208 -24.74 6.37 -7.55
C THR A 208 -24.64 6.49 -6.01
N PRO A 209 -24.63 7.69 -5.44
CA PRO A 209 -24.55 7.87 -4.00
C PRO A 209 -25.79 7.29 -3.30
N PRO A 210 -25.70 6.91 -2.00
CA PRO A 210 -26.83 6.34 -1.29
C PRO A 210 -28.03 7.31 -1.24
N GLU A 211 -29.22 6.80 -1.58
CA GLU A 211 -30.45 7.57 -1.47
C GLU A 211 -30.70 8.04 -0.02
N LYS A 212 -31.13 9.30 0.15
CA LYS A 212 -31.49 9.88 1.45
C LYS A 212 -30.37 9.86 2.50
N CYS A 213 -29.12 9.92 2.07
CA CYS A 213 -27.97 10.02 2.96
C CYS A 213 -27.51 11.47 3.16
N CYS A 214 -27.68 12.01 4.36
CA CYS A 214 -26.96 13.24 4.75
C CYS A 214 -25.49 12.90 4.99
N TRP A 215 -24.58 13.71 4.46
CA TRP A 215 -23.16 13.55 4.70
C TRP A 215 -22.42 14.88 4.57
N LYS A 216 -21.35 15.00 5.34
CA LYS A 216 -20.37 16.10 5.30
C LYS A 216 -18.97 15.60 4.93
N HIS A 217 -18.70 14.34 5.23
CA HIS A 217 -17.44 13.67 4.90
C HIS A 217 -17.69 12.34 4.19
N VAL A 218 -16.79 11.99 3.28
CA VAL A 218 -16.79 10.71 2.57
C VAL A 218 -15.39 10.11 2.59
N VAL A 219 -15.31 8.84 2.95
CA VAL A 219 -14.07 8.06 3.01
C VAL A 219 -14.13 6.93 2.00
N LEU A 220 -13.10 6.81 1.19
CA LEU A 220 -12.85 5.62 0.38
C LEU A 220 -12.12 4.60 1.25
N GLN A 221 -12.68 3.40 1.36
CA GLN A 221 -12.03 2.24 1.98
C GLN A 221 -11.67 1.23 0.89
N PHE A 222 -10.38 0.92 0.79
CA PHE A 222 -9.82 -0.09 -0.09
C PHE A 222 -9.30 -1.23 0.76
N ASN A 223 -9.95 -2.39 0.69
CA ASN A 223 -9.52 -3.61 1.37
C ASN A 223 -8.97 -4.56 0.32
N ALA A 224 -7.80 -5.14 0.56
CA ALA A 224 -7.23 -6.12 -0.33
C ALA A 224 -6.58 -7.26 0.43
N SER A 225 -6.59 -8.44 -0.19
CA SER A 225 -5.85 -9.61 0.27
C SER A 225 -5.29 -10.37 -0.92
N CYS A 226 -4.15 -11.02 -0.73
CA CYS A 226 -3.55 -11.88 -1.74
C CYS A 226 -2.87 -13.05 -1.04
N LYS A 227 -2.94 -14.23 -1.65
CA LYS A 227 -2.14 -15.39 -1.26
C LYS A 227 -1.44 -15.91 -2.50
N GLY A 228 -0.13 -15.91 -2.48
CA GLY A 228 0.70 -16.31 -3.62
C GLY A 228 2.16 -16.36 -3.23
N VAL A 229 2.97 -16.98 -4.08
CA VAL A 229 4.43 -16.99 -3.98
C VAL A 229 5.05 -16.26 -5.15
N HIS A 230 6.24 -15.69 -4.94
CA HIS A 230 7.08 -15.04 -5.96
C HIS A 230 6.47 -13.82 -6.63
N GLU A 231 5.37 -13.28 -6.09
CA GLU A 231 4.73 -12.05 -6.55
C GLU A 231 5.53 -10.82 -6.12
N TYR A 232 5.72 -9.89 -7.06
CA TYR A 232 6.24 -8.56 -6.79
C TYR A 232 5.14 -7.58 -6.39
N ASP A 233 5.52 -6.41 -5.88
CA ASP A 233 4.56 -5.34 -5.69
C ASP A 233 3.97 -4.86 -7.03
N ARG A 234 2.68 -4.51 -6.99
CA ARG A 234 1.88 -4.08 -8.13
C ARG A 234 1.31 -2.68 -7.89
N ILE A 235 1.08 -1.93 -8.96
CA ILE A 235 0.38 -0.64 -8.89
C ILE A 235 -1.13 -0.83 -9.01
N ALA A 236 -1.89 -0.06 -8.23
CA ALA A 236 -3.33 0.02 -8.30
C ALA A 236 -3.84 1.46 -8.14
N ALA A 237 -5.02 1.73 -8.68
CA ALA A 237 -5.67 3.04 -8.59
C ALA A 237 -7.20 2.93 -8.71
N VAL A 238 -7.88 3.95 -8.18
CA VAL A 238 -9.34 4.09 -8.18
C VAL A 238 -9.72 5.46 -8.72
N TRP A 239 -10.53 5.47 -9.78
CA TRP A 239 -11.07 6.68 -10.39
C TRP A 239 -12.58 6.74 -10.25
N LEU A 240 -13.11 7.96 -10.09
CA LEU A 240 -14.55 8.23 -10.15
C LEU A 240 -14.83 9.26 -11.24
N ASP A 241 -15.62 8.90 -12.25
CA ASP A 241 -15.82 9.70 -13.47
C ASP A 241 -14.47 10.06 -14.14
N GLY A 242 -13.51 9.14 -14.02
CA GLY A 242 -12.13 9.29 -14.48
C GLY A 242 -11.24 10.26 -13.68
N VAL A 243 -11.66 10.71 -12.49
CA VAL A 243 -10.85 11.51 -11.56
C VAL A 243 -10.14 10.58 -10.58
N ASP A 244 -8.80 10.62 -10.52
CA ASP A 244 -7.98 9.80 -9.62
C ASP A 244 -8.28 10.18 -8.17
N LEU A 245 -8.92 9.26 -7.44
CA LEU A 245 -9.22 9.45 -6.02
C LEU A 245 -8.11 8.89 -5.14
N PHE A 246 -7.46 7.83 -5.60
CA PHE A 246 -6.61 6.97 -4.81
C PHE A 246 -5.67 6.15 -5.69
N ARG A 247 -4.39 6.15 -5.33
CA ARG A 247 -3.32 5.39 -5.98
C ARG A 247 -2.48 4.72 -4.90
N THR A 248 -2.11 3.46 -5.13
CA THR A 248 -1.52 2.58 -4.13
C THR A 248 -0.61 1.54 -4.76
N SER A 249 0.38 1.05 -4.01
CA SER A 249 1.17 -0.13 -4.37
C SER A 249 0.88 -1.29 -3.41
N THR A 250 0.83 -2.52 -3.91
CA THR A 250 0.58 -3.70 -3.08
C THR A 250 1.83 -4.12 -2.28
N PRO A 251 1.68 -4.78 -1.13
CA PRO A 251 2.81 -5.53 -0.56
C PRO A 251 3.16 -6.73 -1.44
N GLU A 252 4.36 -7.30 -1.25
CA GLU A 252 4.72 -8.61 -1.81
C GLU A 252 3.94 -9.72 -1.07
N PRO A 253 3.12 -10.52 -1.77
CA PRO A 253 2.39 -11.64 -1.20
C PRO A 253 3.28 -12.71 -0.56
N THR A 254 2.74 -13.36 0.48
CA THR A 254 3.41 -14.48 1.16
C THR A 254 2.62 -15.78 1.01
N VAL A 255 3.29 -16.92 1.23
CA VAL A 255 2.67 -18.26 1.29
C VAL A 255 1.48 -18.34 2.25
N ASN A 256 1.51 -17.56 3.33
CA ASN A 256 0.45 -17.56 4.35
C ASN A 256 -0.69 -16.60 4.01
N GLY A 257 -0.53 -15.79 2.96
CA GLY A 257 -1.42 -14.72 2.55
C GLY A 257 -1.18 -13.43 3.32
N VAL A 258 -1.44 -12.32 2.64
CA VAL A 258 -1.36 -10.96 3.17
C VAL A 258 -2.70 -10.27 3.02
N PHE A 259 -3.00 -9.34 3.92
CA PHE A 259 -4.15 -8.45 3.78
C PHE A 259 -3.84 -7.06 4.31
N TRP A 260 -4.49 -6.05 3.75
CA TRP A 260 -4.36 -4.66 4.20
C TRP A 260 -5.63 -3.88 3.90
N THR A 261 -5.76 -2.76 4.61
CA THR A 261 -6.85 -1.81 4.46
C THR A 261 -6.27 -0.41 4.38
N VAL A 262 -6.71 0.34 3.39
CA VAL A 262 -6.41 1.78 3.26
C VAL A 262 -7.71 2.55 3.37
N THR A 263 -7.70 3.61 4.18
CA THR A 263 -8.81 4.56 4.27
C THR A 263 -8.33 5.95 3.90
N LYS A 264 -9.03 6.58 2.95
CA LYS A 264 -8.67 7.90 2.43
C LYS A 264 -9.86 8.83 2.47
N ASP A 265 -9.68 10.02 3.05
CA ASP A 265 -10.69 11.07 3.00
C ASP A 265 -10.78 11.62 1.57
N VAL A 266 -11.91 11.35 0.91
CA VAL A 266 -12.20 11.77 -0.46
C VAL A 266 -13.25 12.90 -0.49
N THR A 267 -13.55 13.52 0.65
CA THR A 267 -14.53 14.62 0.79
C THR A 267 -14.20 15.78 -0.15
N ARG A 268 -12.91 16.02 -0.43
CA ARG A 268 -12.50 17.04 -1.40
C ARG A 268 -13.16 16.84 -2.76
N TYR A 269 -13.56 15.61 -3.12
CA TYR A 269 -14.26 15.19 -4.35
C TYR A 269 -15.79 15.29 -4.30
N SER A 270 -16.34 16.02 -3.33
CA SER A 270 -17.79 16.15 -3.10
C SER A 270 -18.63 16.45 -4.33
N SER A 271 -18.16 17.26 -5.28
CA SER A 271 -18.91 17.58 -6.50
C SER A 271 -19.12 16.40 -7.46
N LEU A 272 -18.31 15.34 -7.33
CA LEU A 272 -18.48 14.08 -8.07
C LEU A 272 -19.29 13.08 -7.23
N LEU A 273 -19.05 13.05 -5.92
CA LEU A 273 -19.72 12.14 -4.99
C LEU A 273 -21.22 12.41 -4.83
N VAL A 274 -21.73 13.55 -5.34
CA VAL A 274 -23.17 13.85 -5.42
C VAL A 274 -23.80 13.49 -6.77
N LYS A 275 -23.00 13.13 -7.79
CA LYS A 275 -23.52 12.78 -9.11
C LYS A 275 -24.03 11.34 -9.11
N GLU A 276 -25.12 11.12 -9.84
CA GLU A 276 -25.72 9.81 -10.05
C GLU A 276 -25.32 9.27 -11.44
N ASN A 277 -25.30 7.95 -11.59
CA ASN A 277 -25.04 7.25 -12.86
C ASN A 277 -23.71 7.66 -13.52
N ILE A 278 -22.64 7.78 -12.72
CA ILE A 278 -21.27 7.97 -13.20
C ILE A 278 -20.47 6.68 -13.00
N SER A 279 -19.31 6.54 -13.66
CA SER A 279 -18.51 5.32 -13.54
C SER A 279 -17.47 5.40 -12.42
N LEU A 280 -17.37 4.36 -11.58
CA LEU A 280 -16.18 4.07 -10.78
C LEU A 280 -15.32 3.07 -11.53
N SER A 281 -14.03 3.34 -11.68
CA SER A 281 -13.06 2.43 -12.31
C SER A 281 -11.94 2.07 -11.35
N VAL A 282 -11.50 0.82 -11.35
CA VAL A 282 -10.41 0.32 -10.51
C VAL A 282 -9.42 -0.45 -11.38
N MET A 283 -8.13 -0.14 -11.21
CA MET A 283 -7.04 -0.84 -11.85
C MET A 283 -6.17 -1.48 -10.78
N LEU A 284 -5.71 -2.70 -11.05
CA LEU A 284 -4.59 -3.33 -10.36
C LEU A 284 -3.90 -4.17 -11.43
N GLU A 285 -2.65 -3.84 -11.76
CA GLU A 285 -1.90 -4.55 -12.80
C GLU A 285 -1.31 -5.84 -12.24
N ASN A 286 -1.92 -6.99 -12.57
CA ASN A 286 -1.45 -8.28 -12.09
C ASN A 286 -1.28 -9.30 -13.21
N LEU A 287 -0.34 -10.23 -13.02
CA LEU A 287 -0.08 -11.36 -13.90
C LEU A 287 -0.06 -12.63 -13.04
N VAL A 288 -0.81 -13.64 -13.45
CA VAL A 288 -0.86 -14.95 -12.80
C VAL A 288 -0.46 -16.04 -13.80
N ASP A 289 0.64 -16.72 -13.52
CA ASP A 289 1.22 -17.83 -14.27
C ASP A 289 1.82 -18.91 -13.35
N ASP A 290 2.69 -19.78 -13.88
CA ASP A 290 3.32 -20.87 -13.12
C ASP A 290 4.33 -20.37 -12.05
N VAL A 291 4.77 -19.10 -12.14
CA VAL A 291 5.70 -18.44 -11.22
C VAL A 291 4.93 -17.52 -10.28
N TYR A 292 4.11 -16.64 -10.84
CA TYR A 292 3.28 -15.65 -10.16
C TYR A 292 1.89 -16.24 -9.90
N THR A 293 1.60 -16.66 -8.68
CA THR A 293 0.39 -17.45 -8.38
C THR A 293 -0.70 -16.66 -7.64
N GLY A 294 -0.42 -15.40 -7.29
CA GLY A 294 -1.24 -14.61 -6.39
C GLY A 294 -2.37 -13.88 -7.09
N VAL A 295 -3.61 -14.20 -6.73
CA VAL A 295 -4.79 -13.41 -7.12
C VAL A 295 -5.07 -12.38 -6.02
N TYR A 296 -5.21 -11.10 -6.40
CA TYR A 296 -5.57 -10.04 -5.47
C TYR A 296 -7.10 -9.92 -5.36
N HIS A 297 -7.63 -10.21 -4.18
CA HIS A 297 -9.04 -10.04 -3.85
C HIS A 297 -9.25 -8.63 -3.28
N VAL A 298 -10.00 -7.78 -3.98
CA VAL A 298 -10.15 -6.36 -3.65
C VAL A 298 -11.62 -6.02 -3.41
N ASN A 299 -11.87 -5.28 -2.32
CA ASN A 299 -13.15 -4.65 -2.00
C ASN A 299 -12.99 -3.14 -1.88
N VAL A 300 -13.84 -2.39 -2.59
CA VAL A 300 -13.91 -0.93 -2.53
C VAL A 300 -15.27 -0.50 -1.97
N THR A 301 -15.22 0.36 -0.95
CA THR A 301 -16.41 0.84 -0.22
C THR A 301 -16.30 2.34 0.04
N PHE A 302 -17.38 3.09 -0.19
CA PHE A 302 -17.51 4.47 0.29
C PHE A 302 -18.24 4.51 1.63
N LEU A 303 -17.66 5.20 2.61
CA LEU A 303 -18.22 5.43 3.94
C LEU A 303 -18.61 6.90 4.07
N TYR A 304 -19.88 7.17 4.33
CA TYR A 304 -20.43 8.52 4.41
C TYR A 304 -20.66 8.88 5.88
N TYR A 305 -20.19 10.05 6.30
CA TYR A 305 -20.31 10.54 7.67
C TYR A 305 -21.00 11.90 7.70
N ASP A 306 -22.05 12.03 8.49
CA ASP A 306 -22.71 13.31 8.80
C ASP A 306 -22.20 13.85 10.15
N ILE A 307 -21.02 14.44 10.12
CA ILE A 307 -20.40 15.04 11.30
C ILE A 307 -19.87 16.42 10.94
N ASP A 308 -20.05 17.38 11.84
CA ASP A 308 -19.32 18.62 11.81
C ASP A 308 -17.90 18.32 12.31
N ALA A 309 -17.00 17.91 11.42
CA ALA A 309 -15.63 17.63 11.81
C ALA A 309 -15.04 18.87 12.51
N MET A 310 -14.63 18.71 13.76
CA MET A 310 -13.94 19.75 14.54
C MET A 310 -12.72 20.27 13.75
N GLY A 311 -12.86 21.43 13.11
CA GLY A 311 -11.74 22.22 12.59
C GLY A 311 -11.26 21.95 11.16
N VAL A 312 -12.05 21.34 10.28
CA VAL A 312 -11.76 21.38 8.81
C VAL A 312 -12.76 22.34 8.16
N PRO A 313 -12.32 23.47 7.57
CA PRO A 313 -13.22 24.34 6.83
C PRO A 313 -13.82 23.55 5.66
N LEU A 314 -15.09 23.17 5.79
CA LEU A 314 -15.91 22.78 4.66
C LEU A 314 -16.02 24.02 3.77
N SER A 315 -15.22 24.06 2.70
CA SER A 315 -15.46 24.95 1.55
C SER A 315 -16.75 24.50 0.85
N SER A 316 -17.89 24.59 1.52
CA SER A 316 -19.22 24.35 0.96
C SER A 316 -19.67 25.59 0.18
N ARG A 317 -19.02 25.86 -0.95
CA ARG A 317 -19.53 26.75 -2.01
C ARG A 317 -19.14 26.17 -3.36
N SER A 318 -20.08 25.46 -3.97
CA SER A 318 -20.16 25.10 -5.39
C SER A 318 -18.83 24.81 -6.11
N ASN A 319 -18.42 23.55 -6.10
CA ASN A 319 -17.23 23.09 -6.83
C ASN A 319 -17.67 22.42 -8.15
N ARG A 320 -17.01 22.74 -9.27
CA ARG A 320 -17.01 21.91 -10.47
C ARG A 320 -15.64 21.25 -10.58
N LYS A 321 -15.61 19.96 -10.88
CA LYS A 321 -14.36 19.22 -11.12
C LYS A 321 -14.32 18.76 -12.55
N LEU A 322 -13.18 18.95 -13.19
CA LEU A 322 -12.95 18.53 -14.56
C LEU A 322 -11.79 17.53 -14.58
N ARG A 323 -12.03 16.39 -15.23
CA ARG A 323 -11.01 15.38 -15.53
C ARG A 323 -10.08 15.93 -16.61
N LEU A 324 -8.80 16.05 -16.30
CA LEU A 324 -7.81 16.59 -17.23
C LEU A 324 -6.93 15.53 -17.88
N VAL A 325 -6.65 14.42 -17.22
CA VAL A 325 -5.70 13.43 -17.74
C VAL A 325 -6.30 12.03 -17.54
N ASP A 326 -6.04 11.15 -18.49
CA ASP A 326 -6.25 9.71 -18.40
C ASP A 326 -4.84 9.14 -18.30
N ASP A 327 -4.55 8.17 -17.41
CA ASP A 327 -3.21 7.61 -17.17
C ASP A 327 -2.20 7.91 -18.28
N VAL A 328 -1.47 9.01 -18.13
CA VAL A 328 -0.52 9.42 -19.15
C VAL A 328 0.74 8.62 -18.90
N PHE A 329 0.98 7.67 -19.80
CA PHE A 329 2.27 7.02 -19.97
C PHE A 329 3.22 8.03 -20.63
N VAL A 330 4.15 8.59 -19.86
CA VAL A 330 5.23 9.37 -20.46
C VAL A 330 6.29 8.41 -21.00
N ASP A 331 6.16 8.00 -22.27
CA ASP A 331 7.25 7.36 -23.03
C ASP A 331 8.10 8.43 -23.72
N ASN A 332 9.34 8.60 -23.28
CA ASN A 332 10.30 9.55 -23.87
C ASN A 332 10.74 9.19 -25.29
N ARG A 333 10.36 8.02 -25.83
CA ARG A 333 10.53 7.71 -27.26
C ARG A 333 9.52 8.44 -28.13
N ILE A 334 8.42 8.91 -27.56
CA ILE A 334 7.37 9.66 -28.25
C ILE A 334 7.49 11.14 -27.87
N ARG A 335 7.75 12.01 -28.86
CA ARG A 335 7.82 13.48 -28.70
C ARG A 335 6.44 14.13 -28.50
N GLU A 336 5.43 13.40 -28.03
CA GLU A 336 4.08 13.94 -27.88
C GLU A 336 3.93 14.62 -26.52
N LEU A 337 3.48 15.87 -26.55
CA LEU A 337 3.10 16.62 -25.36
C LEU A 337 1.83 15.97 -24.81
N HIS A 338 1.92 15.36 -23.63
CA HIS A 338 0.77 14.71 -23.03
C HIS A 338 -0.02 15.70 -22.17
N GLY A 339 -1.27 15.93 -22.54
CA GLY A 339 -2.13 16.93 -21.92
C GLY A 339 -3.54 16.93 -22.51
N LYS A 340 -4.37 17.87 -22.05
CA LYS A 340 -5.75 18.01 -22.51
C LYS A 340 -6.15 19.47 -22.67
N SER A 341 -6.88 19.72 -23.74
CA SER A 341 -7.49 21.00 -24.03
C SER A 341 -8.78 21.16 -23.22
N VAL A 342 -8.91 22.24 -22.46
CA VAL A 342 -10.09 22.52 -21.64
C VAL A 342 -10.55 23.96 -21.75
N ILE A 343 -11.86 24.13 -21.64
CA ILE A 343 -12.52 25.44 -21.58
C ILE A 343 -12.91 25.68 -20.12
N ILE A 344 -12.33 26.72 -19.50
CA ILE A 344 -12.66 27.06 -18.11
C ILE A 344 -13.97 27.86 -18.09
N PRO A 345 -14.96 27.48 -17.26
CA PRO A 345 -16.20 28.24 -17.12
C PRO A 345 -15.93 29.70 -16.72
N LYS A 346 -16.55 30.65 -17.44
CA LYS A 346 -16.34 32.10 -17.23
C LYS A 346 -16.75 32.63 -15.85
N ASN A 347 -17.44 31.82 -15.05
CA ASN A 347 -17.81 32.13 -13.67
C ASN A 347 -16.89 31.47 -12.63
N THR A 348 -15.78 30.87 -13.03
CA THR A 348 -14.77 30.33 -12.12
C THR A 348 -14.04 31.47 -11.40
N TYR A 349 -13.95 31.40 -10.07
CA TYR A 349 -13.24 32.38 -9.24
C TYR A 349 -12.02 31.82 -8.51
N LYS A 350 -11.83 30.50 -8.49
CA LYS A 350 -10.64 29.82 -7.97
C LYS A 350 -10.38 28.57 -8.79
N ALA A 351 -9.11 28.25 -9.06
CA ALA A 351 -8.70 27.05 -9.77
C ALA A 351 -7.44 26.45 -9.14
N VAL A 352 -7.45 25.15 -8.86
CA VAL A 352 -6.30 24.40 -8.32
C VAL A 352 -6.12 23.12 -9.12
N MET A 353 -4.89 22.86 -9.55
CA MET A 353 -4.49 21.58 -10.13
C MET A 353 -3.98 20.67 -9.04
N GLU A 354 -4.50 19.46 -8.91
CA GLU A 354 -3.90 18.38 -8.11
C GLU A 354 -3.20 17.40 -9.04
N ILE A 355 -1.94 17.09 -8.77
CA ILE A 355 -1.12 16.16 -9.56
C ILE A 355 -0.94 14.87 -8.76
N CYS A 356 -1.25 13.73 -9.37
CA CYS A 356 -1.01 12.38 -8.89
C CYS A 356 0.08 11.73 -9.75
N VAL A 357 1.13 11.18 -9.14
CA VAL A 357 2.27 10.65 -9.90
C VAL A 357 2.83 9.38 -9.28
N SER A 358 3.18 8.42 -10.14
CA SER A 358 3.98 7.24 -9.83
C SER A 358 5.03 7.02 -10.92
N PHE A 359 6.16 6.40 -10.55
CA PHE A 359 7.34 6.26 -11.40
C PHE A 359 7.79 4.79 -11.40
N HIS A 360 8.05 4.24 -12.59
CA HIS A 360 8.21 2.80 -12.77
C HIS A 360 9.43 2.49 -13.65
N GLY A 361 9.68 1.20 -13.89
CA GLY A 361 10.74 0.74 -14.77
C GLY A 361 12.13 1.20 -14.29
N TYR A 362 12.90 1.84 -15.17
CA TYR A 362 14.24 2.33 -14.80
C TYR A 362 14.24 3.57 -13.90
N ASP A 363 13.08 4.20 -13.72
CA ASP A 363 12.90 5.35 -12.83
C ASP A 363 12.23 4.99 -11.50
N GLU A 364 11.88 3.73 -11.26
CA GLU A 364 11.40 3.26 -9.95
C GLU A 364 12.34 3.69 -8.80
N PHE A 365 13.64 3.71 -9.07
CA PHE A 365 14.70 4.11 -8.13
C PHE A 365 15.41 5.42 -8.53
N TRP A 366 14.71 6.34 -9.22
CA TRP A 366 15.29 7.54 -9.83
C TRP A 366 16.19 8.34 -8.89
N TYR A 367 15.87 8.40 -7.59
CA TYR A 367 16.65 9.07 -6.54
C TYR A 367 18.06 8.50 -6.34
N SER A 368 18.36 7.37 -6.97
CA SER A 368 19.64 6.67 -6.92
C SER A 368 20.30 6.51 -8.29
N ASN A 369 19.70 7.03 -9.37
CA ASN A 369 20.22 6.83 -10.72
C ASN A 369 21.52 7.62 -10.93
N PRO A 370 22.62 6.99 -11.40
CA PRO A 370 23.84 7.69 -11.79
C PRO A 370 23.63 8.56 -13.05
N PRO A 371 24.51 9.53 -13.32
CA PRO A 371 24.51 10.26 -14.59
C PRO A 371 24.99 9.36 -15.73
N ASP A 372 24.57 9.67 -16.96
CA ASP A 372 24.96 8.87 -18.13
C ASP A 372 26.48 8.87 -18.38
N SER A 373 27.17 9.93 -17.95
CA SER A 373 28.63 9.99 -18.02
C SER A 373 29.29 8.87 -17.21
N TYR A 374 28.75 8.51 -16.04
CA TYR A 374 29.24 7.41 -15.21
C TYR A 374 29.02 6.06 -15.90
N ILE A 375 27.84 5.85 -16.49
CA ILE A 375 27.48 4.63 -17.23
C ILE A 375 28.42 4.44 -18.42
N ARG A 376 28.62 5.49 -19.24
CA ARG A 376 29.49 5.45 -20.41
C ARG A 376 30.96 5.27 -20.04
N ALA A 377 31.46 6.00 -19.05
CA ALA A 377 32.88 5.93 -18.64
C ALA A 377 33.28 4.53 -18.13
N ASN A 378 32.32 3.80 -17.57
CA ASN A 378 32.53 2.47 -17.00
C ASN A 378 32.00 1.32 -17.88
N ASN A 379 31.56 1.59 -19.12
CA ASN A 379 30.98 0.60 -20.02
C ASN A 379 29.88 -0.27 -19.37
N LEU A 380 29.04 0.34 -18.53
CA LEU A 380 27.96 -0.37 -17.85
C LEU A 380 26.79 -0.61 -18.81
N THR A 381 26.15 -1.78 -18.72
CA THR A 381 24.96 -2.14 -19.50
C THR A 381 23.64 -1.59 -18.93
N SER A 382 23.70 -0.99 -17.75
CA SER A 382 22.53 -0.43 -17.06
C SER A 382 21.89 0.70 -17.87
N GLN A 383 20.57 0.67 -17.98
CA GLN A 383 19.77 1.76 -18.58
C GLN A 383 19.28 2.78 -17.54
N ARG A 384 19.64 2.61 -16.25
CA ARG A 384 19.27 3.51 -15.14
C ARG A 384 20.13 4.79 -15.12
N GLY A 385 19.98 5.63 -16.14
CA GLY A 385 20.74 6.87 -16.33
C GLY A 385 20.03 8.17 -15.92
N HIS A 386 20.42 9.27 -16.57
CA HIS A 386 19.90 10.64 -16.47
C HIS A 386 20.16 11.36 -15.12
N GLY A 387 20.78 10.69 -14.15
CA GLY A 387 21.08 11.24 -12.82
C GLY A 387 19.85 11.32 -11.91
N ALA A 388 20.08 11.59 -10.62
CA ALA A 388 19.05 11.49 -9.59
C ALA A 388 18.21 12.76 -9.38
N TYR A 389 17.61 13.30 -10.44
CA TYR A 389 16.70 14.44 -10.35
C TYR A 389 15.50 14.27 -11.28
N ARG A 390 14.28 14.45 -10.75
CA ARG A 390 13.02 14.44 -11.50
C ARG A 390 12.15 15.60 -11.04
N GLU A 391 11.51 16.28 -11.98
CA GLU A 391 10.58 17.37 -11.70
C GLU A 391 9.41 17.31 -12.68
N VAL A 392 8.19 17.24 -12.16
CA VAL A 392 6.96 17.32 -12.94
C VAL A 392 6.64 18.79 -13.17
N LEU A 393 6.64 19.23 -14.43
CA LEU A 393 6.28 20.57 -14.86
C LEU A 393 4.83 20.57 -15.33
N LEU A 394 4.07 21.58 -14.89
CA LEU A 394 2.73 21.87 -15.39
C LEU A 394 2.79 23.12 -16.28
N ASN A 395 2.35 22.97 -17.51
CA ASN A 395 2.24 24.06 -18.47
C ASN A 395 0.78 24.33 -18.84
N ILE A 396 0.48 25.59 -19.10
CA ILE A 396 -0.76 26.05 -19.73
C ILE A 396 -0.35 26.70 -21.05
N ASP A 397 -0.81 26.12 -22.15
CA ASP A 397 -0.36 26.46 -23.50
C ASP A 397 1.16 26.38 -23.57
N GLU A 398 1.86 27.50 -23.78
CA GLU A 398 3.34 27.53 -23.83
C GLU A 398 4.00 27.96 -22.50
N ASN A 399 3.21 28.24 -21.46
CA ASN A 399 3.70 28.86 -20.23
C ASN A 399 3.82 27.86 -19.08
N LEU A 400 4.99 27.82 -18.45
CA LEU A 400 5.22 27.09 -17.21
C LEU A 400 4.52 27.79 -16.04
N VAL A 401 3.51 27.14 -15.46
CA VAL A 401 2.70 27.72 -14.36
C VAL A 401 2.98 27.07 -13.01
N GLY A 402 3.68 25.94 -12.98
CA GLY A 402 4.10 25.32 -11.73
C GLY A 402 4.92 24.06 -11.91
N SER A 403 5.50 23.58 -10.83
CA SER A 403 6.26 22.34 -10.81
C SER A 403 6.27 21.66 -9.45
N VAL A 404 6.62 20.38 -9.47
CA VAL A 404 6.68 19.50 -8.30
C VAL A 404 7.90 18.58 -8.42
N VAL A 405 8.69 18.47 -7.36
CA VAL A 405 9.58 17.30 -7.18
C VAL A 405 8.81 16.28 -6.35
N PRO A 406 8.50 15.10 -6.90
CA PRO A 406 7.76 14.08 -6.17
C PRO A 406 8.53 13.59 -4.95
N PHE A 407 7.79 13.27 -3.89
CA PHE A 407 8.29 12.48 -2.78
C PHE A 407 8.78 11.11 -3.30
N PRO A 408 9.98 10.64 -2.91
CA PRO A 408 10.51 9.36 -3.35
C PRO A 408 9.83 8.22 -2.59
N VAL A 409 8.59 7.88 -2.98
CA VAL A 409 7.91 6.65 -2.52
C VAL A 409 8.80 5.45 -2.85
N ILE A 410 9.01 4.56 -1.88
CA ILE A 410 9.79 3.33 -2.06
C ILE A 410 8.80 2.18 -2.11
N TYR A 411 8.74 1.46 -3.22
CA TYR A 411 7.79 0.37 -3.36
C TYR A 411 8.14 -0.83 -2.44
N PRO A 412 7.16 -1.66 -2.02
CA PRO A 412 7.42 -2.80 -1.12
C PRO A 412 8.37 -3.89 -1.63
N GLY A 413 8.77 -3.91 -2.90
CA GLY A 413 9.90 -4.73 -3.40
C GLY A 413 11.23 -3.95 -3.49
N GLY A 414 11.24 -2.66 -3.18
CA GLY A 414 12.34 -1.76 -3.41
C GLY A 414 13.44 -1.79 -2.34
N ILE A 415 14.69 -1.63 -2.78
CA ILE A 415 15.93 -1.59 -1.96
C ILE A 415 16.23 -2.90 -1.23
N ASN A 416 15.38 -3.27 -0.27
CA ASN A 416 15.40 -4.53 0.45
C ASN A 416 13.96 -4.87 0.84
N PRO A 417 13.31 -5.85 0.17
CA PRO A 417 11.91 -6.21 0.42
C PRO A 417 11.60 -6.54 1.89
N LEU A 418 12.58 -7.05 2.63
CA LEU A 418 12.43 -7.43 4.04
C LEU A 418 12.18 -6.25 4.98
N TYR A 419 12.44 -5.00 4.54
CA TYR A 419 12.08 -3.80 5.30
C TYR A 419 10.58 -3.62 5.43
N TRP A 420 9.83 -4.08 4.44
CA TRP A 420 8.43 -3.70 4.25
C TRP A 420 7.45 -4.71 4.85
N ASP A 421 7.97 -5.70 5.59
CA ASP A 421 7.21 -6.77 6.20
C ASP A 421 7.11 -6.60 7.75
N PRO A 422 5.93 -6.27 8.32
CA PRO A 422 4.66 -5.90 7.67
C PRO A 422 4.43 -4.38 7.53
N VAL A 423 5.44 -3.55 7.80
CA VAL A 423 5.32 -2.08 7.80
C VAL A 423 5.90 -1.51 6.51
N VAL A 424 5.02 -1.04 5.61
CA VAL A 424 5.44 -0.54 4.29
C VAL A 424 6.03 0.88 4.35
N SER A 425 6.68 1.31 3.26
CA SER A 425 7.30 2.62 3.19
C SER A 425 6.28 3.78 3.25
N ILE A 426 6.74 4.98 3.62
CA ILE A 426 5.91 6.19 3.64
C ILE A 426 5.28 6.42 2.24
N GLY A 427 3.95 6.40 2.15
CA GLY A 427 3.20 6.72 0.93
C GLY A 427 3.10 5.56 -0.09
N ALA A 428 3.52 4.35 0.26
CA ALA A 428 3.34 3.18 -0.60
C ALA A 428 1.85 2.82 -0.77
N PHE A 429 1.12 2.73 0.34
CA PHE A 429 -0.30 2.39 0.35
C PHE A 429 -1.21 3.58 0.05
N ASP A 430 -0.79 4.82 0.33
CA ASP A 430 -1.49 6.03 -0.11
C ASP A 430 -0.51 7.01 -0.78
N HIS A 431 -0.42 6.93 -2.11
CA HIS A 431 0.51 7.76 -2.87
C HIS A 431 0.21 9.27 -2.69
N PRO A 432 1.23 10.11 -2.43
CA PRO A 432 1.02 11.54 -2.28
C PRO A 432 0.54 12.24 -3.56
N SER A 433 -0.37 13.21 -3.40
CA SER A 433 -0.73 14.17 -4.45
C SER A 433 -0.22 15.58 -4.15
N TYR A 434 -0.18 16.44 -5.17
CA TYR A 434 0.43 17.77 -5.10
C TYR A 434 -0.46 18.84 -5.71
N ASP A 435 -0.83 19.84 -4.91
CA ASP A 435 -1.63 20.97 -5.41
C ASP A 435 -0.73 22.04 -6.07
N ILE A 436 -1.20 22.65 -7.16
CA ILE A 436 -0.68 23.86 -7.82
C ILE A 436 -1.83 24.87 -7.93
N GLU A 437 -1.65 26.04 -7.33
CA GLU A 437 -2.66 27.11 -7.30
C GLU A 437 -2.64 27.88 -8.62
N LEU A 438 -3.72 27.73 -9.41
CA LEU A 438 -3.87 28.33 -10.74
C LEU A 438 -4.72 29.61 -10.73
N THR A 439 -5.31 29.99 -9.60
CA THR A 439 -6.15 31.19 -9.48
C THR A 439 -5.51 32.46 -10.04
N PRO A 440 -4.20 32.74 -9.84
CA PRO A 440 -3.55 33.91 -10.45
C PRO A 440 -3.67 33.97 -11.98
N PHE A 441 -3.83 32.84 -12.66
CA PHE A 441 -3.88 32.73 -14.12
C PHE A 441 -5.31 32.81 -14.69
N LEU A 442 -6.35 32.93 -13.86
CA LEU A 442 -7.73 33.02 -14.34
C LEU A 442 -7.96 34.19 -15.32
N GLY A 443 -7.17 35.26 -15.22
CA GLY A 443 -7.26 36.39 -16.16
C GLY A 443 -7.03 36.05 -17.63
N VAL A 444 -6.29 34.97 -17.93
CA VAL A 444 -6.10 34.49 -19.32
C VAL A 444 -6.92 33.25 -19.65
N LEU A 445 -7.36 32.51 -18.62
CA LEU A 445 -8.12 31.26 -18.78
C LEU A 445 -9.63 31.48 -18.95
N LEU A 446 -10.17 32.63 -18.54
CA LEU A 446 -11.60 32.95 -18.60
C LEU A 446 -12.04 33.62 -19.91
N ASP A 447 -11.29 33.45 -21.00
CA ASP A 447 -11.60 34.05 -22.30
C ASP A 447 -12.67 33.26 -23.09
N GLY A 448 -13.04 32.06 -22.60
CA GLY A 448 -14.00 31.16 -23.24
C GLY A 448 -13.41 30.31 -24.36
N LYS A 449 -12.09 30.35 -24.57
CA LYS A 449 -11.38 29.50 -25.51
C LYS A 449 -10.90 28.23 -24.81
N SER A 450 -10.40 27.32 -25.63
CA SER A 450 -9.77 26.10 -25.16
C SER A 450 -8.28 26.37 -24.89
N HIS A 451 -7.80 25.96 -23.72
CA HIS A 451 -6.40 26.03 -23.32
C HIS A 451 -5.84 24.63 -23.15
N PHE A 452 -4.62 24.40 -23.63
CA PHE A 452 -3.97 23.10 -23.55
C PHE A 452 -3.14 22.98 -22.28
N LEU A 453 -3.59 22.13 -21.35
CA LEU A 453 -2.90 21.87 -20.09
C LEU A 453 -2.10 20.58 -20.25
N TRP A 454 -0.78 20.64 -20.09
CA TRP A 454 0.10 19.50 -20.35
C TRP A 454 1.25 19.40 -19.36
N PHE A 455 1.79 18.19 -19.24
CA PHE A 455 2.80 17.84 -18.26
C PHE A 455 4.10 17.39 -18.92
N LYS A 456 5.21 17.60 -18.21
CA LYS A 456 6.52 17.06 -18.58
C LYS A 456 7.29 16.66 -17.33
N VAL A 457 7.90 15.48 -17.37
CA VAL A 457 8.84 15.07 -16.32
C VAL A 457 10.27 15.35 -16.79
N VAL A 458 11.00 16.19 -16.06
CA VAL A 458 12.38 16.57 -16.37
C VAL A 458 13.32 15.39 -16.10
N ASP A 459 14.25 15.17 -17.02
CA ASP A 459 15.31 14.15 -16.94
C ASP A 459 14.78 12.71 -16.74
N CYS A 460 13.52 12.41 -17.06
CA CYS A 460 12.92 11.08 -16.85
C CYS A 460 13.47 10.00 -17.79
N LEU A 461 13.32 8.75 -17.37
CA LEU A 461 13.33 7.55 -18.20
C LEU A 461 11.87 7.13 -18.45
N PRO A 462 11.59 6.30 -19.47
CA PRO A 462 10.22 5.88 -19.77
C PRO A 462 9.50 5.24 -18.58
N PHE A 463 8.17 5.33 -18.62
CA PHE A 463 7.22 4.71 -17.68
C PHE A 463 6.97 5.52 -16.39
N TRP A 464 6.49 6.74 -16.57
CA TRP A 464 5.85 7.53 -15.51
C TRP A 464 4.35 7.55 -15.75
N LEU A 465 3.57 7.35 -14.70
CA LEU A 465 2.12 7.53 -14.71
C LEU A 465 1.81 8.87 -14.06
N VAL A 466 1.41 9.86 -14.86
CA VAL A 466 1.01 11.18 -14.38
C VAL A 466 -0.48 11.37 -14.61
N ASP A 467 -1.22 11.64 -13.54
CA ASP A 467 -2.63 12.00 -13.61
C ASP A 467 -2.84 13.36 -12.91
N ALA A 468 -3.93 14.04 -13.24
CA ALA A 468 -4.24 15.33 -12.66
C ALA A 468 -5.73 15.66 -12.60
N ASN A 469 -6.10 16.25 -11.47
CA ASN A 469 -7.47 16.66 -11.16
C ASN A 469 -7.56 18.19 -11.13
N LEU A 470 -8.39 18.80 -11.98
CA LEU A 470 -8.66 20.24 -11.95
C LEU A 470 -9.86 20.55 -11.07
N HIS A 471 -9.60 21.22 -9.96
CA HIS A 471 -10.61 21.70 -9.02
C HIS A 471 -10.96 23.15 -9.35
N LEU A 472 -12.23 23.40 -9.68
CA LEU A 472 -12.74 24.73 -9.99
C LEU A 472 -13.83 25.14 -8.99
N TRP A 473 -13.72 26.35 -8.46
CA TRP A 473 -14.80 26.97 -7.68
C TRP A 473 -15.51 27.98 -8.57
N VAL A 474 -16.83 27.83 -8.68
CA VAL A 474 -17.66 28.62 -9.59
C VAL A 474 -18.65 29.48 -8.83
N ASP A 475 -18.84 30.71 -9.29
CA ASP A 475 -19.78 31.64 -8.71
C ASP A 475 -21.20 31.40 -9.25
N LYS A 476 -22.10 30.98 -8.36
CA LYS A 476 -23.51 30.68 -8.71
C LYS A 476 -24.34 31.93 -8.99
N GLN A 477 -23.94 33.10 -8.49
CA GLN A 477 -24.65 34.36 -8.79
C GLN A 477 -24.41 34.81 -10.23
N TYR A 478 -23.34 34.28 -10.86
CA TYR A 478 -22.94 34.59 -12.23
C TYR A 478 -23.25 33.39 -13.14
N THR A 479 -24.54 33.13 -13.39
CA THR A 479 -25.02 31.97 -14.19
C THR A 479 -25.69 32.35 -15.52
N GLY A 480 -25.92 33.65 -15.78
CA GLY A 480 -26.43 34.16 -17.06
C GLY A 480 -25.32 34.55 -18.05
N SER A 481 -25.68 34.74 -19.32
CA SER A 481 -24.76 35.12 -20.42
C SER A 481 -23.98 36.42 -20.18
N ASP A 482 -24.57 37.36 -19.41
CA ASP A 482 -24.02 38.70 -19.15
C ASP A 482 -23.33 38.83 -17.77
N CYS A 483 -23.32 37.77 -16.97
CA CYS A 483 -22.67 37.76 -15.66
C CYS A 483 -21.43 36.87 -15.70
N GLN A 484 -20.25 37.47 -15.91
CA GLN A 484 -18.95 36.80 -15.93
C GLN A 484 -18.07 37.29 -14.77
N VAL A 485 -17.28 36.38 -14.19
CA VAL A 485 -16.21 36.76 -13.27
C VAL A 485 -15.15 37.50 -14.07
N GLN A 486 -14.68 38.62 -13.54
CA GLN A 486 -13.56 39.35 -14.16
C GLN A 486 -12.27 38.94 -13.46
N ALA A 487 -11.20 38.72 -14.22
CA ALA A 487 -9.90 38.42 -13.65
C ALA A 487 -8.78 39.04 -14.49
N LYS A 488 -7.63 39.26 -13.86
CA LYS A 488 -6.43 39.70 -14.56
C LYS A 488 -5.17 39.19 -13.87
N ILE A 489 -4.19 38.80 -14.67
CA ILE A 489 -2.83 38.55 -14.20
C ILE A 489 -2.16 39.88 -13.86
N ILE A 490 -1.57 39.98 -12.67
CA ILE A 490 -0.74 41.11 -12.25
C ILE A 490 0.73 40.80 -12.52
N ASP A 491 1.18 39.60 -12.15
CA ASP A 491 2.54 39.13 -12.31
C ASP A 491 2.53 37.63 -12.65
N SER A 492 3.15 37.27 -13.77
CA SER A 492 3.34 35.89 -14.23
C SER A 492 4.80 35.61 -14.56
N GLY A 493 5.73 36.20 -13.79
CA GLY A 493 7.16 36.11 -14.02
C GLY A 493 7.66 34.70 -14.31
N THR A 494 8.74 34.60 -15.09
CA THR A 494 9.37 33.32 -15.43
C THR A 494 9.99 32.71 -14.17
N PRO A 495 9.73 31.42 -13.87
CA PRO A 495 10.37 30.77 -12.72
C PRO A 495 11.89 30.75 -12.83
N ASP A 496 12.57 31.36 -11.86
CA ASP A 496 14.02 31.36 -11.77
C ASP A 496 14.53 29.93 -11.50
N LEU A 497 15.53 29.51 -12.29
CA LEU A 497 16.11 28.18 -12.22
C LEU A 497 17.63 28.23 -12.07
N GLU A 498 18.13 27.72 -10.94
CA GLU A 498 19.55 27.47 -10.71
C GLU A 498 19.77 25.95 -10.70
N LYS A 499 20.55 25.42 -11.65
CA LYS A 499 20.86 23.98 -11.75
C LYS A 499 22.38 23.80 -11.83
N GLU A 500 22.91 22.97 -10.94
CA GLU A 500 24.32 22.59 -10.92
C GLU A 500 24.43 21.06 -10.88
N ARG A 501 25.37 20.52 -11.67
CA ARG A 501 25.73 19.11 -11.65
C ARG A 501 27.24 19.01 -11.60
N SER A 502 27.75 18.16 -10.72
CA SER A 502 29.16 17.81 -10.65
C SER A 502 29.32 16.31 -10.55
N SER A 503 30.43 15.82 -11.07
CA SER A 503 30.77 14.41 -11.09
C SER A 503 32.27 14.28 -11.07
N ASP A 504 32.77 13.39 -10.23
CA ASP A 504 34.18 13.11 -10.03
C ASP A 504 34.31 11.61 -9.81
N PHE A 505 34.81 10.90 -10.81
CA PHE A 505 34.85 9.45 -10.85
C PHE A 505 36.21 8.97 -11.34
N GLU A 506 36.73 7.93 -10.68
CA GLU A 506 37.90 7.17 -11.10
C GLU A 506 37.48 5.69 -11.21
N GLY A 507 37.19 5.25 -12.43
CA GLY A 507 36.53 3.98 -12.66
C GLY A 507 35.15 3.93 -11.99
N LEU A 508 34.88 2.85 -11.26
CA LEU A 508 33.61 2.60 -10.56
C LEU A 508 33.46 3.38 -9.26
N ASP A 509 34.51 4.05 -8.81
CA ASP A 509 34.52 4.80 -7.55
C ASP A 509 34.44 6.30 -7.79
N GLY A 510 33.90 7.03 -6.81
CA GLY A 510 33.78 8.48 -6.86
C GLY A 510 32.41 8.98 -6.43
N SER A 511 31.99 10.13 -6.95
CA SER A 511 30.71 10.72 -6.60
C SER A 511 30.12 11.61 -7.68
N CYS A 512 28.80 11.69 -7.71
CA CYS A 512 28.08 12.72 -8.43
C CYS A 512 27.15 13.49 -7.49
N GLU A 513 26.89 14.73 -7.86
CA GLU A 513 26.04 15.63 -7.11
C GLU A 513 25.19 16.45 -8.07
N VAL A 514 23.93 16.64 -7.71
CA VAL A 514 23.01 17.54 -8.41
C VAL A 514 22.38 18.47 -7.38
N GLU A 515 22.48 19.75 -7.63
CA GLU A 515 21.79 20.80 -6.89
C GLU A 515 20.84 21.54 -7.82
N MET A 516 19.66 21.84 -7.30
CA MET A 516 18.64 22.56 -8.03
C MET A 516 17.88 23.49 -7.10
N LYS A 517 17.67 24.74 -7.54
CA LYS A 517 16.79 25.69 -6.87
C LYS A 517 15.83 26.26 -7.90
N ARG A 518 14.55 26.25 -7.56
CA ARG A 518 13.51 26.95 -8.34
C ARG A 518 12.77 27.93 -7.46
N LYS A 519 12.57 29.15 -7.95
CA LYS A 519 11.70 30.14 -7.32
C LYS A 519 10.66 30.60 -8.32
N SER A 520 9.41 30.70 -7.87
CA SER A 520 8.36 31.31 -8.68
C SER A 520 7.47 32.18 -7.81
N GLN A 521 6.92 33.23 -8.43
CA GLN A 521 5.90 34.07 -7.82
C GLN A 521 4.89 34.45 -8.88
N TYR A 522 3.61 34.24 -8.57
CA TYR A 522 2.50 34.58 -9.44
C TYR A 522 1.48 35.39 -8.67
N ARG A 523 0.89 36.38 -9.32
CA ARG A 523 -0.09 37.27 -8.72
C ARG A 523 -1.19 37.58 -9.73
N GLY A 524 -2.44 37.48 -9.31
CA GLY A 524 -3.59 37.83 -10.13
C GLY A 524 -4.79 38.17 -9.26
N TRP A 525 -5.71 38.96 -9.80
CA TRP A 525 -6.96 39.31 -9.11
C TRP A 525 -8.17 38.71 -9.82
N VAL A 526 -9.20 38.46 -9.03
CA VAL A 526 -10.47 37.91 -9.44
C VAL A 526 -11.60 38.69 -8.75
N LYS A 527 -12.52 39.23 -9.55
CA LYS A 527 -13.72 39.93 -9.10
C LYS A 527 -14.95 39.04 -9.27
N SER A 528 -15.51 38.64 -8.13
CA SER A 528 -16.68 37.75 -8.02
C SER A 528 -17.70 38.33 -7.03
N SER A 529 -18.76 37.58 -6.71
CA SER A 529 -19.70 37.93 -5.63
C SER A 529 -19.03 38.02 -4.25
N ALA A 530 -17.88 37.36 -4.05
CA ALA A 530 -17.07 37.47 -2.84
C ALA A 530 -16.24 38.77 -2.78
N GLY A 531 -16.31 39.60 -3.81
CA GLY A 531 -15.52 40.83 -3.95
C GLY A 531 -14.36 40.68 -4.94
N ASN A 532 -13.52 41.72 -5.00
CA ASN A 532 -12.30 41.74 -5.78
C ASN A 532 -11.12 41.30 -4.91
N LEU A 533 -10.63 40.09 -5.17
CA LEU A 533 -9.62 39.41 -4.37
C LEU A 533 -8.36 39.18 -5.21
N THR A 534 -7.21 39.54 -4.65
CA THR A 534 -5.89 39.28 -5.25
C THR A 534 -5.26 38.07 -4.59
N THR A 535 -4.90 37.07 -5.36
CA THR A 535 -4.13 35.90 -4.92
C THR A 535 -2.68 36.07 -5.31
N THR A 536 -1.76 35.95 -4.34
CA THR A 536 -0.32 35.85 -4.57
C THR A 536 0.17 34.47 -4.16
N VAL A 537 0.87 33.79 -5.05
CA VAL A 537 1.45 32.46 -4.82
C VAL A 537 2.95 32.57 -4.98
N SER A 538 3.71 32.23 -3.94
CA SER A 538 5.17 32.12 -4.00
C SER A 538 5.60 30.69 -3.69
N ARG A 539 6.47 30.14 -4.54
CA ARG A 539 7.08 28.82 -4.33
C ARG A 539 8.60 28.92 -4.34
N GLN A 540 9.22 28.16 -3.44
CA GLN A 540 10.66 27.98 -3.39
C GLN A 540 10.96 26.50 -3.19
N LEU A 541 11.62 25.91 -4.17
CA LEU A 541 12.09 24.54 -4.17
C LEU A 541 13.62 24.54 -4.08
N LYS A 542 14.17 23.73 -3.17
CA LYS A 542 15.60 23.42 -3.10
C LYS A 542 15.77 21.91 -3.06
N PHE A 543 16.52 21.40 -4.00
CA PHE A 543 16.83 19.99 -4.14
C PHE A 543 18.35 19.81 -4.16
N LYS A 544 18.82 18.77 -3.48
CA LYS A 544 20.21 18.33 -3.51
C LYS A 544 20.25 16.82 -3.41
N ASN A 545 20.92 16.15 -4.33
CA ASN A 545 21.19 14.72 -4.27
C ASN A 545 22.67 14.47 -4.49
N LYS A 546 23.27 13.61 -3.67
CA LYS A 546 24.65 13.15 -3.81
C LYS A 546 24.68 11.62 -3.79
N ILE A 547 25.31 11.03 -4.80
CA ILE A 547 25.59 9.60 -4.87
C ILE A 547 27.10 9.41 -4.75
N LYS A 548 27.53 8.50 -3.90
CA LYS A 548 28.92 8.06 -3.78
C LYS A 548 29.01 6.57 -4.08
N PHE A 549 30.02 6.19 -4.84
CA PHE A 549 30.42 4.81 -5.06
C PHE A 549 31.81 4.59 -4.44
N HIS A 550 31.98 3.44 -3.80
CA HIS A 550 33.21 3.02 -3.16
C HIS A 550 33.42 1.52 -3.33
N ASP A 551 34.65 1.08 -3.05
CA ASP A 551 35.03 -0.33 -3.14
C ASP A 551 34.73 -0.91 -4.53
N LYS A 552 35.22 -0.24 -5.58
CA LYS A 552 34.96 -0.59 -6.98
C LYS A 552 33.46 -0.69 -7.29
N GLY A 553 32.67 0.22 -6.72
CA GLY A 553 31.22 0.27 -6.89
C GLY A 553 30.40 -0.72 -6.05
N ASN A 554 31.03 -1.56 -5.22
CA ASN A 554 30.32 -2.50 -4.34
C ASN A 554 29.60 -1.81 -3.18
N GLU A 555 30.06 -0.61 -2.78
CA GLU A 555 29.36 0.25 -1.83
C GLU A 555 28.76 1.45 -2.55
N LYS A 556 27.47 1.69 -2.34
CA LYS A 556 26.75 2.87 -2.84
C LYS A 556 26.10 3.61 -1.69
N LYS A 557 26.28 4.93 -1.65
CA LYS A 557 25.65 5.81 -0.68
C LYS A 557 24.91 6.95 -1.37
N VAL A 558 23.61 7.05 -1.14
CA VAL A 558 22.74 8.12 -1.64
C VAL A 558 22.38 9.04 -0.47
N LYS A 559 22.48 10.35 -0.68
CA LYS A 559 21.97 11.37 0.23
C LYS A 559 21.18 12.41 -0.55
N GLN A 560 19.87 12.42 -0.35
CA GLN A 560 18.94 13.37 -0.93
C GLN A 560 18.37 14.30 0.14
N LYS A 561 18.21 15.57 -0.22
CA LYS A 561 17.55 16.59 0.59
C LYS A 561 16.65 17.42 -0.31
N VAL A 562 15.37 17.42 -0.01
CA VAL A 562 14.41 18.31 -0.67
C VAL A 562 13.76 19.21 0.36
N LYS A 563 13.60 20.49 0.01
CA LYS A 563 12.94 21.51 0.82
C LYS A 563 12.05 22.32 -0.09
N GLU A 564 10.77 22.37 0.25
CA GLU A 564 9.77 23.16 -0.45
C GLU A 564 9.15 24.16 0.52
N LYS A 565 8.95 25.39 0.06
CA LYS A 565 8.16 26.40 0.74
C LYS A 565 7.13 26.93 -0.25
N ILE A 566 5.85 26.82 0.11
CA ILE A 566 4.72 27.40 -0.62
C ILE A 566 4.08 28.45 0.29
N GLU A 567 3.78 29.61 -0.27
CA GLU A 567 3.13 30.72 0.42
C GLU A 567 2.02 31.26 -0.48
N ILE A 568 0.79 31.25 0.02
CA ILE A 568 -0.40 31.73 -0.69
C ILE A 568 -1.00 32.83 0.18
N SER A 569 -1.15 34.04 -0.35
CA SER A 569 -1.92 35.12 0.30
C SER A 569 -3.09 35.53 -0.57
N VAL A 570 -4.22 35.79 0.07
CA VAL A 570 -5.40 36.37 -0.57
C VAL A 570 -5.70 37.70 0.13
N GLU A 571 -5.81 38.76 -0.67
CA GLU A 571 -5.99 40.14 -0.19
C GLU A 571 -7.20 40.76 -0.89
N SER A 572 -7.95 41.61 -0.19
CA SER A 572 -9.00 42.42 -0.80
C SER A 572 -8.40 43.57 -1.61
N GLU A 573 -9.24 44.21 -2.43
CA GLU A 573 -8.88 45.45 -3.14
C GLU A 573 -8.37 46.57 -2.23
N ARG A 574 -8.75 46.59 -0.95
CA ARG A 574 -8.27 47.57 0.05
C ARG A 574 -6.94 47.15 0.71
N GLY A 575 -6.32 46.06 0.27
CA GLY A 575 -5.09 45.51 0.85
C GLY A 575 -5.31 44.76 2.18
N ILE A 576 -6.56 44.48 2.56
CA ILE A 576 -6.86 43.71 3.78
C ILE A 576 -6.57 42.24 3.48
N LYS A 577 -5.75 41.62 4.32
CA LYS A 577 -5.36 40.22 4.19
C LYS A 577 -6.52 39.31 4.59
N ILE A 578 -7.14 38.65 3.62
CA ILE A 578 -8.28 37.74 3.81
C ILE A 578 -7.82 36.37 4.24
N SER A 579 -6.76 35.85 3.64
CA SER A 579 -6.18 34.60 4.10
C SER A 579 -4.70 34.53 3.78
N HIS A 580 -4.00 33.68 4.53
CA HIS A 580 -2.61 33.39 4.25
C HIS A 580 -2.26 31.99 4.69
N THR A 581 -1.71 31.21 3.78
CA THR A 581 -1.26 29.86 4.05
C THR A 581 0.21 29.74 3.72
N ARG A 582 0.98 29.16 4.62
CA ARG A 582 2.39 28.82 4.43
C ARG A 582 2.60 27.34 4.70
N LEU A 583 3.04 26.61 3.68
CA LEU A 583 3.46 25.21 3.77
C LEU A 583 4.99 25.14 3.65
N LYS A 584 5.61 24.41 4.57
CA LYS A 584 7.02 24.01 4.47
C LYS A 584 7.08 22.50 4.49
N ARG A 585 7.65 21.89 3.46
CA ARG A 585 7.82 20.45 3.34
C ARG A 585 9.30 20.12 3.21
N LYS A 586 9.74 19.04 3.87
CA LYS A 586 11.08 18.48 3.76
C LYS A 586 10.99 16.97 3.71
N TYR A 587 11.78 16.37 2.84
CA TYR A 587 11.89 14.91 2.80
C TYR A 587 13.32 14.47 2.48
N PRO A 588 14.19 14.37 3.51
CA PRO A 588 15.52 13.79 3.34
C PRO A 588 15.45 12.27 3.18
N LEU A 589 16.35 11.74 2.36
CA LEU A 589 16.50 10.31 2.13
C LEU A 589 17.98 9.94 2.14
N THR A 590 18.36 8.95 2.91
CA THR A 590 19.70 8.36 2.93
C THR A 590 19.59 6.86 2.67
N ILE A 591 20.36 6.35 1.73
CA ILE A 591 20.44 4.92 1.42
C ILE A 591 21.91 4.54 1.41
N THR A 592 22.27 3.47 2.09
CA THR A 592 23.57 2.82 1.95
C THR A 592 23.32 1.38 1.51
N THR A 593 24.01 0.91 0.48
CA THR A 593 24.00 -0.50 0.06
C THR A 593 25.42 -0.99 -0.11
N LYS A 594 25.70 -2.20 0.34
CA LYS A 594 26.98 -2.90 0.15
C LYS A 594 26.70 -4.29 -0.37
N SER A 595 27.40 -4.70 -1.41
CA SER A 595 27.29 -6.05 -1.97
C SER A 595 28.63 -6.77 -1.94
N SER A 596 28.63 -8.02 -1.52
CA SER A 596 29.76 -8.95 -1.65
C SER A 596 29.30 -10.23 -2.34
N LYS A 597 30.21 -10.86 -3.09
CA LYS A 597 29.95 -12.15 -3.73
C LYS A 597 30.69 -13.24 -2.95
N GLU A 598 29.94 -14.28 -2.57
CA GLU A 598 30.46 -15.46 -1.89
C GLU A 598 31.01 -16.48 -2.90
N ASP A 599 31.82 -17.43 -2.43
CA ASP A 599 32.48 -18.46 -3.27
C ASP A 599 31.49 -19.38 -4.00
N ASP A 600 30.30 -19.59 -3.43
CA ASP A 600 29.22 -20.40 -4.01
C ASP A 600 28.37 -19.64 -5.06
N GLY A 601 28.69 -18.37 -5.31
CA GLY A 601 27.98 -17.50 -6.24
C GLY A 601 26.86 -16.67 -5.61
N THR A 602 26.55 -16.87 -4.32
CA THR A 602 25.56 -16.07 -3.57
C THR A 602 26.02 -14.61 -3.47
N ILE A 603 25.08 -13.67 -3.63
CA ILE A 603 25.35 -12.25 -3.40
C ILE A 603 24.80 -11.86 -2.04
N SER A 604 25.67 -11.47 -1.11
CA SER A 604 25.24 -10.87 0.16
C SER A 604 25.09 -9.37 -0.01
N MET A 605 23.92 -8.84 0.35
CA MET A 605 23.58 -7.43 0.28
C MET A 605 23.27 -6.91 1.68
N LEU A 606 24.05 -5.95 2.15
CA LEU A 606 23.79 -5.17 3.35
C LEU A 606 23.20 -3.83 2.93
N SER A 607 22.16 -3.39 3.63
CA SER A 607 21.50 -2.13 3.33
C SER A 607 21.10 -1.37 4.59
N GLU A 608 21.08 -0.06 4.48
CA GLU A 608 20.57 0.87 5.48
C GLU A 608 19.74 1.94 4.78
N LEU A 609 18.61 2.32 5.38
CA LEU A 609 17.71 3.35 4.86
C LEU A 609 17.29 4.28 5.99
N GLU A 610 17.37 5.59 5.76
CA GLU A 610 16.68 6.60 6.55
C GLU A 610 15.83 7.46 5.61
N ASN A 611 14.52 7.47 5.81
CA ASN A 611 13.57 8.28 5.05
C ASN A 611 12.71 9.11 6.01
N GLU A 612 12.42 10.36 5.67
CA GLU A 612 11.55 11.21 6.50
C GLU A 612 10.65 12.07 5.61
N LEU A 613 9.42 12.29 6.04
CA LEU A 613 8.52 13.35 5.57
C LEU A 613 8.22 14.28 6.75
N SER A 614 8.60 15.55 6.62
CA SER A 614 8.24 16.60 7.57
C SER A 614 7.48 17.72 6.88
N GLU A 615 6.33 18.08 7.45
CA GLU A 615 5.52 19.21 7.01
C GLU A 615 5.23 20.15 8.16
N LYS A 616 5.20 21.45 7.86
CA LYS A 616 4.69 22.49 8.75
C LYS A 616 3.76 23.38 7.95
N ARG A 617 2.50 23.45 8.37
CA ARG A 617 1.50 24.32 7.79
C ARG A 617 1.15 25.42 8.80
N LYS A 618 1.05 26.65 8.34
CA LYS A 618 0.47 27.77 9.09
C LYS A 618 -0.58 28.44 8.23
N TRP A 619 -1.72 28.76 8.80
CA TRP A 619 -2.77 29.48 8.09
C TRP A 619 -3.46 30.50 8.99
N SER A 620 -4.13 31.48 8.37
CA SER A 620 -4.96 32.48 9.04
C SER A 620 -6.09 32.92 8.10
N GLU A 621 -7.27 33.20 8.64
CA GLU A 621 -8.42 33.71 7.90
C GLU A 621 -8.95 35.01 8.56
N GLY A 622 -8.92 36.12 7.82
CA GLY A 622 -9.28 37.45 8.33
C GLY A 622 -8.45 37.83 9.57
N ASP A 623 -9.15 38.36 10.58
CA ASP A 623 -8.57 38.75 11.87
C ASP A 623 -8.49 37.59 12.89
N SER A 624 -8.80 36.35 12.49
CA SER A 624 -8.69 35.19 13.37
C SER A 624 -7.23 34.92 13.76
N GLY A 625 -7.04 34.28 14.92
CA GLY A 625 -5.72 33.80 15.34
C GLY A 625 -5.03 32.93 14.27
N SER A 626 -3.69 32.94 14.26
CA SER A 626 -2.93 32.08 13.33
C SER A 626 -2.98 30.63 13.78
N CYS A 627 -3.48 29.80 12.88
CA CYS A 627 -3.56 28.36 13.01
C CYS A 627 -2.28 27.68 12.55
N SER A 628 -1.97 26.49 13.10
CA SER A 628 -0.83 25.71 12.61
C SER A 628 -0.97 24.20 12.81
N SER A 629 -0.28 23.46 11.95
CA SER A 629 -0.07 22.03 12.11
C SER A 629 1.34 21.62 11.71
N SER A 630 1.80 20.51 12.26
CA SER A 630 3.07 19.90 11.92
C SER A 630 2.94 18.38 11.82
N LEU A 631 3.60 17.80 10.84
CA LEU A 631 3.75 16.38 10.63
C LEU A 631 5.24 16.04 10.60
N LYS A 632 5.61 14.93 11.23
CA LYS A 632 6.91 14.28 11.05
C LYS A 632 6.69 12.77 11.02
N ASN A 633 7.02 12.15 9.90
CA ASN A 633 6.97 10.70 9.69
C ASN A 633 8.38 10.25 9.28
N GLY A 634 9.08 9.50 10.11
CA GLY A 634 10.45 9.05 9.86
C GLY A 634 10.56 7.54 9.94
N GLN A 635 11.24 6.93 8.98
CA GLN A 635 11.53 5.50 8.90
C GLN A 635 13.04 5.28 8.89
N LYS A 636 13.48 4.29 9.68
CA LYS A 636 14.85 3.79 9.70
C LYS A 636 14.82 2.29 9.51
N CYS A 637 15.54 1.81 8.51
CA CYS A 637 15.62 0.39 8.21
C CYS A 637 17.08 -0.05 8.13
N ASN A 638 17.35 -1.25 8.60
CA ASN A 638 18.65 -1.89 8.48
C ASN A 638 18.43 -3.37 8.21
N GLY A 639 19.23 -3.96 7.32
CA GLY A 639 19.07 -5.37 7.02
C GLY A 639 20.15 -5.92 6.12
N ARG A 640 20.12 -7.25 6.03
CA ARG A 640 20.95 -8.03 5.12
C ARG A 640 20.08 -9.05 4.39
N MET A 641 20.41 -9.31 3.14
CA MET A 641 19.81 -10.39 2.38
C MET A 641 20.86 -11.09 1.53
N ASN A 642 20.74 -12.41 1.44
CA ASN A 642 21.50 -13.24 0.53
C ASN A 642 20.61 -13.55 -0.66
N VAL A 643 21.10 -13.26 -1.85
CA VAL A 643 20.38 -13.41 -3.11
C VAL A 643 21.08 -14.44 -3.97
N GLN A 644 20.31 -15.42 -4.46
CA GLN A 644 20.75 -16.43 -5.41
C GLN A 644 19.73 -16.48 -6.55
N ASP A 645 20.20 -16.41 -7.80
CA ASP A 645 19.34 -16.39 -9.00
C ASP A 645 18.19 -15.37 -8.95
N ASN A 646 18.48 -14.17 -8.42
CA ASN A 646 17.52 -13.07 -8.18
C ASN A 646 16.43 -13.35 -7.14
N VAL A 647 16.56 -14.42 -6.35
CA VAL A 647 15.65 -14.76 -5.24
C VAL A 647 16.36 -14.56 -3.91
N VAL A 648 15.66 -13.94 -2.96
CA VAL A 648 16.14 -13.82 -1.57
C VAL A 648 16.04 -15.20 -0.91
N VAL A 649 17.19 -15.81 -0.60
CA VAL A 649 17.25 -17.15 0.03
C VAL A 649 17.30 -17.07 1.56
N GLN A 650 17.88 -15.99 2.09
CA GLN A 650 17.99 -15.73 3.51
C GLN A 650 18.11 -14.23 3.75
N GLY A 651 17.57 -13.72 4.84
CA GLY A 651 17.83 -12.35 5.25
C GLY A 651 17.22 -12.01 6.58
N GLU A 652 17.63 -10.86 7.09
CA GLU A 652 17.18 -10.28 8.34
C GLU A 652 17.04 -8.77 8.13
N ALA A 653 15.97 -8.20 8.69
CA ALA A 653 15.69 -6.78 8.55
C ALA A 653 14.96 -6.25 9.77
N THR A 654 15.23 -4.99 10.09
CA THR A 654 14.51 -4.21 11.08
C THR A 654 14.02 -2.92 10.45
N THR A 655 12.79 -2.53 10.81
CA THR A 655 12.17 -1.27 10.42
C THR A 655 11.63 -0.59 11.66
N GLU A 656 12.11 0.61 11.94
CA GLU A 656 11.61 1.50 12.98
C GLU A 656 10.94 2.70 12.32
N GLN A 657 9.71 2.98 12.70
CA GLN A 657 8.99 4.16 12.21
C GLN A 657 8.43 4.97 13.36
N SER A 658 8.67 6.28 13.29
CA SER A 658 8.13 7.28 14.19
C SER A 658 7.22 8.23 13.43
N TYR A 659 5.97 8.31 13.85
CA TYR A 659 4.97 9.21 13.31
C TYR A 659 4.55 10.20 14.39
N SER A 660 4.50 11.49 14.07
CA SER A 660 3.96 12.51 14.93
C SER A 660 3.22 13.57 14.11
N TYR A 661 1.99 13.85 14.50
CA TYR A 661 1.16 14.91 13.98
C TYR A 661 0.68 15.77 15.15
N ASN A 662 0.89 17.08 15.05
CA ASN A 662 0.34 18.06 15.97
C ASN A 662 -0.52 19.03 15.16
N GLY A 663 -1.81 19.04 15.38
CA GLY A 663 -2.74 20.01 14.81
C GLY A 663 -3.41 20.84 15.90
N GLU A 664 -4.44 21.58 15.52
CA GLU A 664 -5.17 22.45 16.47
C GLU A 664 -6.07 21.66 17.42
N ALA A 665 -6.85 20.72 16.87
CA ALA A 665 -7.84 19.97 17.63
C ALA A 665 -7.27 18.70 18.28
N SER A 666 -6.19 18.14 17.71
CA SER A 666 -5.60 16.90 18.21
C SER A 666 -4.13 16.77 17.85
N SER A 667 -3.44 16.01 18.70
CA SER A 667 -2.14 15.44 18.40
C SER A 667 -2.21 13.92 18.37
N TYR A 668 -1.40 13.33 17.52
CA TYR A 668 -1.29 11.90 17.34
C TYR A 668 0.17 11.54 17.16
N SER A 669 0.63 10.49 17.84
CA SER A 669 1.93 9.90 17.59
C SER A 669 1.83 8.39 17.57
N ARG A 670 2.69 7.74 16.81
CA ARG A 670 2.83 6.29 16.78
C ARG A 670 4.28 5.92 16.56
N GLU A 671 4.78 5.02 17.40
CA GLU A 671 6.11 4.43 17.28
C GLU A 671 5.94 2.94 17.06
N ILE A 672 6.52 2.45 15.96
CA ILE A 672 6.40 1.05 15.58
C ILE A 672 7.77 0.48 15.21
N THR A 673 7.99 -0.76 15.58
CA THR A 673 9.19 -1.52 15.25
C THR A 673 8.78 -2.87 14.71
N ALA A 674 9.25 -3.20 13.51
CA ALA A 674 9.16 -4.51 12.91
C ALA A 674 10.56 -5.12 12.80
N ALA A 675 10.66 -6.43 13.01
CA ALA A 675 11.88 -7.19 12.79
C ALA A 675 11.54 -8.57 12.23
N ASN A 676 12.23 -8.96 11.16
CA ASN A 676 12.13 -10.29 10.54
C ASN A 676 10.67 -10.72 10.28
N GLY A 677 9.90 -9.84 9.63
CA GLY A 677 8.51 -10.09 9.26
C GLY A 677 7.51 -10.10 10.43
N ARG A 678 7.87 -9.50 11.57
CA ARG A 678 6.98 -9.43 12.75
C ARG A 678 7.00 -8.07 13.40
N LEU A 679 5.85 -7.63 13.88
CA LEU A 679 5.76 -6.47 14.78
C LEU A 679 6.33 -6.83 16.15
N ILE A 680 7.32 -6.06 16.59
CA ILE A 680 7.99 -6.19 17.89
C ILE A 680 7.41 -5.20 18.90
N HIS A 681 7.14 -3.98 18.44
CA HIS A 681 6.60 -2.90 19.25
C HIS A 681 5.65 -2.04 18.42
N ASP A 682 4.54 -1.61 19.01
CA ASP A 682 3.57 -0.70 18.40
C ASP A 682 2.86 0.09 19.49
N THR A 683 3.24 1.36 19.66
CA THR A 683 2.65 2.26 20.64
C THR A 683 2.06 3.47 19.92
N ALA A 684 0.77 3.70 20.10
CA ALA A 684 0.07 4.86 19.56
C ALA A 684 -0.49 5.73 20.70
N ASN A 685 -0.24 7.03 20.64
CA ASN A 685 -0.77 8.02 21.57
C ASN A 685 -1.67 8.99 20.81
N TYR A 686 -2.86 9.24 21.35
CA TYR A 686 -3.81 10.19 20.81
C TYR A 686 -4.23 11.15 21.91
N PHE A 687 -4.04 12.45 21.69
CA PHE A 687 -4.47 13.49 22.61
C PHE A 687 -5.42 14.43 21.88
N ASN A 688 -6.66 14.49 22.34
CA ASN A 688 -7.54 15.61 21.99
C ASN A 688 -7.05 16.84 22.74
N LEU A 689 -6.88 17.96 22.03
CA LEU A 689 -6.50 19.25 22.63
C LEU A 689 -7.74 20.03 23.11
N ALA A 690 -8.81 19.31 23.48
CA ALA A 690 -10.09 19.86 23.92
C ALA A 690 -10.25 19.72 25.43
#